data_AF-A0AAX6PHZ5-F1
#
_entry.id   AF-A0AAX6PHZ5-F1
#
_cell.length_a   1.000
_cell.length_b   1.000
_cell.length_c   1.000
_cell.angle_alpha   90.00
_cell.angle_beta   90.00
_cell.angle_gamma   90.00
#
_symmetry.space_group_name_H-M   'P 1'
#
loop_
_entity.id
_entity.type
_entity.pdbx_description
1 polymer ?
#
loop_
_entity_poly.entity_id
_entity_poly.type
_entity_poly.pdbx_seq_one_letter_code
_entity_poly.pdbx_strand_id
1 'polypeptide(L)'
;MFTLPQKESEAPTTCLGSATSKDSACSFGDGLEGECPRKPDQKLLGLYGVGDPIAMFSSDSSCLSSRGRVIKWFWDSAEEGYRTYHMDEYDEDKNPSGIINLGTSENKLCFDLLSSRESRRGRVSMCASVKHSSRGPALIPRMKTKHRIYYVALFSVVLLGLLATGVFQFWPHSIEASGDWAVEKRSAAVPVVRLPSDSPVPERGDLSCRMHTCFDVYRCGFNPKNKIKVYIYSLKKYVDELGMPVSGSISREYNELLSAIADSDYYTEDISRACLFVPSIDLLSQHALHIRETAQALAQLSRWDRGTNHLLFNMLPGGPPDYNTALDVPRDRALLAGGGFSTWTYRQGYDVSIPVYSPLSAEVALPEKGPGPRRYFLLSSQMAIHPEYREELEALQAKHGEAVLVLDKCTNLSEGVLSVRKRCHKHQVFDYPQVLQEATFCVVLRGARLGQAALSDVLRAGCVPVVIADSYILPFSEVLDWKRASVVVPEEKIADMYGVLQSIPRRQMEEMQRQVRWFWDAYFQSIKAIALATLQIINDRIYPYAAISYEQWNDPPAVKWSSVSNPLFLPLIPPQSQGFTAIVLTYDRVESLFRVITEVSKVPSLSKLLVVWNNQNKNPPEDSLWPKIRVPLKVVRTAENKLSNRFFPYDEIETEAVLAIDDDIIMLTSDELQFGYEVWREFPDRLVGYPGRLHLWDHEMNKWKYESEWTNEVSMVLTGAAFYHKYFNYLYTYKMPGDIKNWVDAHMNCEDIAMNFLVANVTGKAVIKVTPRKKFKCPECTAIDGLSLDQTHMVERSECINKFASVFGTMPLKVVEHRADPVLYKDDFPEKLKSFPNIGSL
;
A
#
# COMPACT_ATOMS: atom_id res chain seq x y z
N MET A 1 18.06 -28.15 68.48
CA MET A 1 16.68 -27.61 68.60
C MET A 1 16.11 -27.54 67.20
N PHE A 2 15.85 -28.71 66.59
CA PHE A 2 14.71 -29.63 66.81
C PHE A 2 13.42 -29.06 66.22
N THR A 3 12.67 -29.69 65.33
CA THR A 3 12.79 -30.88 64.45
C THR A 3 11.46 -30.91 63.68
N LEU A 4 11.49 -31.34 62.42
CA LEU A 4 10.61 -32.32 61.71
C LEU A 4 9.31 -32.80 62.40
N PRO A 5 8.28 -33.30 61.67
CA PRO A 5 8.45 -34.18 60.49
C PRO A 5 7.45 -33.99 59.32
N GLN A 6 7.87 -34.25 58.07
CA GLN A 6 7.65 -35.45 57.22
C GLN A 6 6.22 -35.56 56.63
N LYS A 7 6.06 -35.54 55.30
CA LYS A 7 6.38 -36.56 54.26
C LYS A 7 5.21 -37.55 54.15
N GLU A 8 4.61 -37.66 52.97
CA GLU A 8 4.49 -38.96 52.29
C GLU A 8 4.08 -38.79 50.82
N SER A 9 4.98 -39.29 49.97
CA SER A 9 4.75 -39.80 48.64
C SER A 9 3.99 -41.13 48.72
N GLU A 10 3.18 -41.46 47.73
CA GLU A 10 3.16 -42.80 47.11
C GLU A 10 2.27 -42.81 45.86
N ALA A 11 2.89 -43.01 44.70
CA ALA A 11 2.37 -43.89 43.64
C ALA A 11 2.33 -45.33 44.21
N PRO A 12 1.72 -46.39 43.62
CA PRO A 12 1.52 -46.64 42.18
C PRO A 12 0.12 -47.29 41.92
N THR A 13 -0.30 -47.78 40.75
CA THR A 13 0.11 -49.08 40.19
C THR A 13 -0.68 -49.31 38.90
N THR A 14 0.10 -49.47 37.84
CA THR A 14 -0.08 -50.32 36.66
C THR A 14 -1.11 -51.46 36.75
N CYS A 15 -1.82 -51.74 35.65
CA CYS A 15 -1.48 -52.86 34.76
C CYS A 15 -2.57 -53.17 33.69
N LEU A 16 -2.09 -53.28 32.45
CA LEU A 16 -2.37 -54.28 31.42
C LEU A 16 -3.79 -54.83 31.19
N GLY A 17 -4.17 -54.85 29.91
CA GLY A 17 -5.17 -55.79 29.40
C GLY A 17 -5.45 -55.64 27.90
N SER A 18 -4.73 -56.41 27.11
CA SER A 18 -4.78 -56.54 25.64
C SER A 18 -5.96 -57.33 25.09
N ALA A 19 -6.13 -57.23 23.76
CA ALA A 19 -6.68 -58.25 22.82
C ALA A 19 -8.24 -58.31 22.76
N THR A 20 -8.94 -58.58 21.65
CA THR A 20 -8.61 -59.01 20.28
C THR A 20 -9.91 -59.04 19.44
N SER A 21 -9.80 -58.66 18.16
CA SER A 21 -10.29 -59.42 16.97
C SER A 21 -11.78 -59.66 16.66
N LYS A 22 -12.09 -59.43 15.37
CA LYS A 22 -12.82 -60.29 14.39
C LYS A 22 -14.21 -59.88 13.85
N ASP A 23 -14.19 -59.74 12.52
CA ASP A 23 -15.06 -60.33 11.48
C ASP A 23 -16.58 -60.07 11.48
N SER A 24 -17.10 -59.54 10.36
CA SER A 24 -17.70 -60.35 9.27
C SER A 24 -18.57 -59.52 8.29
N ALA A 25 -18.73 -60.06 7.09
CA ALA A 25 -19.20 -59.45 5.85
C ALA A 25 -20.68 -59.72 5.51
N CYS A 26 -21.23 -59.05 4.48
CA CYS A 26 -22.20 -59.52 3.45
C CYS A 26 -22.54 -58.34 2.49
N SER A 27 -22.21 -58.28 1.19
CA SER A 27 -22.69 -58.98 -0.05
C SER A 27 -23.99 -58.49 -0.73
N PHE A 28 -23.82 -58.08 -2.00
CA PHE A 28 -24.65 -58.24 -3.23
C PHE A 28 -25.87 -57.34 -3.58
N GLY A 29 -25.89 -56.89 -4.84
CA GLY A 29 -27.09 -56.46 -5.58
C GLY A 29 -26.84 -55.64 -6.86
N ASP A 30 -26.60 -56.31 -7.99
CA ASP A 30 -26.53 -55.79 -9.38
C ASP A 30 -27.86 -55.23 -9.93
N GLY A 31 -27.81 -54.38 -10.96
CA GLY A 31 -28.99 -53.91 -11.70
C GLY A 31 -28.68 -53.05 -12.94
N LEU A 32 -28.56 -53.73 -14.08
CA LEU A 32 -28.19 -53.33 -15.44
C LEU A 32 -29.05 -52.25 -16.16
N GLU A 33 -28.34 -51.52 -17.04
CA GLU A 33 -28.59 -51.18 -18.46
C GLU A 33 -29.79 -50.35 -18.94
N GLY A 34 -29.47 -49.41 -19.83
CA GLY A 34 -30.39 -48.72 -20.74
C GLY A 34 -29.71 -47.59 -21.52
N GLU A 35 -28.82 -47.93 -22.47
CA GLU A 35 -28.15 -46.98 -23.36
C GLU A 35 -28.86 -46.79 -24.71
N CYS A 36 -28.60 -45.61 -25.29
CA CYS A 36 -28.58 -45.23 -26.73
C CYS A 36 -29.87 -44.71 -27.42
N PRO A 37 -29.77 -43.88 -28.50
CA PRO A 37 -28.58 -43.28 -29.13
C PRO A 37 -28.66 -41.79 -29.60
N ARG A 38 -27.50 -41.13 -29.53
CA ARG A 38 -26.77 -40.27 -30.52
C ARG A 38 -27.50 -39.59 -31.72
N LYS A 39 -27.39 -38.24 -31.74
CA LYS A 39 -26.78 -37.31 -32.75
C LYS A 39 -27.32 -37.24 -34.21
N PRO A 40 -27.09 -36.16 -35.02
CA PRO A 40 -25.93 -35.26 -35.01
C PRO A 40 -26.11 -33.74 -35.31
N ASP A 41 -25.08 -33.04 -34.85
CA ASP A 41 -24.43 -31.78 -35.24
C ASP A 41 -24.83 -31.06 -36.55
N GLN A 42 -25.01 -29.73 -36.45
CA GLN A 42 -24.55 -28.80 -37.48
C GLN A 42 -23.88 -27.57 -36.84
N LYS A 43 -22.70 -27.24 -37.36
CA LYS A 43 -21.66 -26.37 -36.79
C LYS A 43 -21.46 -25.15 -37.70
N LEU A 44 -21.27 -23.98 -37.07
CA LEU A 44 -20.52 -22.77 -37.52
C LEU A 44 -21.11 -21.99 -38.74
N LEU A 45 -21.04 -20.65 -38.86
CA LEU A 45 -20.08 -19.64 -38.39
C LEU A 45 -20.66 -18.22 -38.68
N GLY A 46 -20.42 -17.19 -37.85
CA GLY A 46 -20.48 -15.79 -38.34
C GLY A 46 -20.90 -14.63 -37.41
N LEU A 47 -19.98 -14.18 -36.55
CA LEU A 47 -19.66 -12.80 -36.13
C LEU A 47 -20.71 -11.78 -35.59
N TYR A 48 -20.38 -11.31 -34.37
CA TYR A 48 -20.32 -9.92 -33.84
C TYR A 48 -21.55 -9.00 -33.85
N GLY A 49 -21.92 -8.55 -32.65
CA GLY A 49 -22.76 -7.39 -32.43
C GLY A 49 -23.03 -7.18 -30.94
N VAL A 50 -22.47 -6.12 -30.38
CA VAL A 50 -22.72 -5.57 -29.05
C VAL A 50 -24.20 -5.15 -28.92
N GLY A 51 -24.85 -5.47 -27.80
CA GLY A 51 -26.19 -5.02 -27.40
C GLY A 51 -26.66 -5.86 -26.20
N ASP A 52 -27.30 -5.33 -25.15
CA ASP A 52 -28.42 -4.40 -25.23
C ASP A 52 -28.60 -3.57 -23.93
N PRO A 53 -28.90 -2.26 -23.97
CA PRO A 53 -29.17 -1.40 -22.80
C PRO A 53 -30.59 -1.56 -22.21
N ILE A 54 -31.34 -2.60 -22.58
CA ILE A 54 -32.71 -2.83 -22.12
C ILE A 54 -32.77 -4.15 -21.34
N ALA A 55 -32.02 -4.22 -20.23
CA ALA A 55 -32.40 -5.07 -19.12
C ALA A 55 -33.09 -4.17 -18.08
N MET A 56 -34.37 -3.85 -18.35
CA MET A 56 -35.28 -3.37 -17.31
C MET A 56 -35.35 -4.45 -16.22
N PHE A 57 -34.49 -4.36 -15.22
CA PHE A 57 -34.77 -5.00 -13.94
C PHE A 57 -36.00 -4.32 -13.37
N SER A 58 -37.09 -5.09 -13.32
CA SER A 58 -38.36 -4.76 -12.64
C SER A 58 -38.11 -4.02 -11.33
N SER A 59 -38.97 -3.04 -11.04
CA SER A 59 -38.85 -2.03 -9.99
C SER A 59 -38.79 -2.54 -8.55
N ASP A 60 -38.92 -3.84 -8.30
CA ASP A 60 -38.98 -4.41 -6.95
C ASP A 60 -38.11 -5.67 -6.81
N SER A 61 -36.78 -5.49 -6.87
CA SER A 61 -35.86 -6.52 -6.38
C SER A 61 -35.70 -6.39 -4.86
N SER A 62 -36.16 -7.39 -4.10
CA SER A 62 -35.95 -7.50 -2.65
C SER A 62 -34.46 -7.59 -2.28
N CYS A 63 -33.58 -7.83 -3.25
CA CYS A 63 -32.14 -8.00 -3.05
C CYS A 63 -31.35 -6.68 -2.98
N LEU A 64 -31.97 -5.53 -3.25
CA LEU A 64 -31.30 -4.22 -3.21
C LEU A 64 -31.43 -3.58 -1.83
N SER A 65 -30.32 -3.11 -1.26
CA SER A 65 -30.35 -2.31 -0.03
C SER A 65 -31.14 -1.01 -0.25
N SER A 66 -31.60 -0.37 0.84
CA SER A 66 -32.17 0.98 0.78
C SER A 66 -31.24 1.94 0.04
N ARG A 67 -29.91 1.82 0.22
CA ARG A 67 -28.91 2.57 -0.56
C ARG A 67 -28.83 2.14 -2.03
N GLY A 68 -28.90 0.85 -2.35
CA GLY A 68 -28.97 0.36 -3.74
C GLY A 68 -30.22 0.84 -4.49
N ARG A 69 -31.34 1.02 -3.77
CA ARG A 69 -32.55 1.67 -4.30
C ARG A 69 -32.38 3.18 -4.42
N VAL A 70 -31.75 3.83 -3.45
CA VAL A 70 -31.54 5.28 -3.40
C VAL A 70 -30.46 5.77 -4.38
N ILE A 71 -29.44 4.96 -4.71
CA ILE A 71 -28.43 5.29 -5.75
C ILE A 71 -29.08 5.43 -7.13
N LYS A 72 -30.13 4.67 -7.43
CA LYS A 72 -30.96 4.85 -8.63
C LYS A 72 -31.63 6.23 -8.66
N TRP A 73 -32.06 6.74 -7.51
CA TRP A 73 -32.67 8.07 -7.38
C TRP A 73 -31.64 9.20 -7.38
N PHE A 74 -30.42 8.96 -6.90
CA PHE A 74 -29.34 9.96 -6.92
C PHE A 74 -28.82 10.25 -8.32
N TRP A 75 -28.99 9.34 -9.28
CA TRP A 75 -28.70 9.61 -10.68
C TRP A 75 -29.66 10.66 -11.26
N ASP A 76 -30.95 10.57 -10.95
CA ASP A 76 -31.96 11.55 -11.39
C ASP A 76 -31.95 12.83 -10.54
N SER A 77 -31.67 12.74 -9.23
CA SER A 77 -31.66 13.88 -8.30
C SER A 77 -30.42 14.76 -8.45
N ALA A 78 -29.29 14.20 -8.92
CA ALA A 78 -28.12 14.99 -9.26
C ALA A 78 -28.37 15.83 -10.54
N GLU A 79 -29.20 15.36 -11.47
CA GLU A 79 -29.62 16.10 -12.67
C GLU A 79 -30.71 17.14 -12.34
N GLU A 80 -31.62 16.84 -11.41
CA GLU A 80 -32.62 17.78 -10.88
C GLU A 80 -31.98 18.88 -10.00
N GLY A 81 -30.99 18.52 -9.17
CA GLY A 81 -30.20 19.46 -8.37
C GLY A 81 -29.31 20.35 -9.22
N TYR A 82 -28.74 19.81 -10.31
CA TYR A 82 -28.02 20.56 -11.34
C TYR A 82 -28.94 21.53 -12.10
N ARG A 83 -30.18 21.13 -12.41
CA ARG A 83 -31.20 22.01 -13.02
C ARG A 83 -31.68 23.11 -12.07
N THR A 84 -31.91 22.78 -10.79
CA THR A 84 -32.38 23.74 -9.77
C THR A 84 -31.31 24.78 -9.44
N TYR A 85 -30.03 24.38 -9.43
CA TYR A 85 -28.89 25.29 -9.29
C TYR A 85 -28.77 26.28 -10.46
N HIS A 86 -29.15 25.89 -11.68
CA HIS A 86 -29.23 26.79 -12.83
C HIS A 86 -30.50 27.66 -12.89
N MET A 87 -31.40 27.58 -11.90
CA MET A 87 -32.61 28.42 -11.86
C MET A 87 -32.49 29.68 -11.00
N ASP A 88 -31.47 29.82 -10.13
CA ASP A 88 -31.19 31.08 -9.45
C ASP A 88 -29.71 31.21 -9.08
N GLU A 89 -28.95 31.81 -9.99
CA GLU A 89 -27.49 31.96 -9.92
C GLU A 89 -27.07 33.30 -9.26
N TYR A 90 -28.01 34.18 -8.86
CA TYR A 90 -27.69 35.59 -8.49
C TYR A 90 -28.58 36.26 -7.42
N ASP A 91 -28.99 35.59 -6.32
CA ASP A 91 -29.56 36.30 -5.16
C ASP A 91 -28.43 37.05 -4.40
N GLU A 92 -28.24 38.33 -4.74
CA GLU A 92 -27.26 39.26 -4.13
C GLU A 92 -27.53 39.56 -2.64
N ASP A 93 -28.74 39.28 -2.14
CA ASP A 93 -29.14 39.67 -0.77
C ASP A 93 -28.92 38.56 0.26
N LYS A 94 -28.86 37.28 -0.17
CA LYS A 94 -28.75 36.13 0.76
C LYS A 94 -27.41 35.39 0.76
N ASN A 95 -26.50 35.70 -0.17
CA ASN A 95 -25.19 35.05 -0.20
C ASN A 95 -23.99 36.00 -0.37
N PRO A 96 -23.75 36.95 0.56
CA PRO A 96 -22.66 37.91 0.42
C PRO A 96 -21.26 37.32 0.66
N SER A 97 -21.12 36.02 0.93
CA SER A 97 -19.82 35.40 1.24
C SER A 97 -19.67 33.92 0.83
N GLY A 98 -20.70 33.29 0.26
CA GLY A 98 -20.83 31.84 0.38
C GLY A 98 -20.25 31.04 -0.75
N ILE A 99 -19.12 30.41 -0.42
CA ILE A 99 -18.78 29.05 -0.83
C ILE A 99 -18.12 28.34 0.36
N ILE A 100 -18.64 27.18 0.77
CA ILE A 100 -17.79 26.06 1.20
C ILE A 100 -18.24 24.81 0.45
N ASN A 101 -17.29 24.29 -0.33
CA ASN A 101 -17.32 23.00 -1.01
C ASN A 101 -16.57 21.99 -0.13
N LEU A 102 -17.17 20.83 0.17
CA LEU A 102 -16.56 19.79 1.02
C LEU A 102 -16.31 18.51 0.22
N GLY A 103 -15.06 18.32 -0.18
CA GLY A 103 -14.48 17.02 -0.51
C GLY A 103 -13.39 16.67 0.51
N THR A 104 -13.38 15.40 0.93
CA THR A 104 -12.47 14.72 1.89
C THR A 104 -12.80 14.87 3.39
N SER A 105 -13.14 13.74 3.99
CA SER A 105 -13.66 13.53 5.34
C SER A 105 -12.62 13.53 6.47
N GLU A 106 -11.42 14.08 6.28
CA GLU A 106 -10.33 13.96 7.27
C GLU A 106 -9.62 15.27 7.62
N ASN A 107 -10.33 16.38 7.86
CA ASN A 107 -9.67 17.58 8.42
C ASN A 107 -10.45 18.33 9.51
N LYS A 108 -11.67 17.92 9.86
CA LYS A 108 -12.48 18.66 10.84
C LYS A 108 -12.10 18.38 12.30
N LEU A 109 -11.65 17.17 12.64
CA LEU A 109 -11.25 16.87 14.02
C LEU A 109 -9.91 17.55 14.39
N CYS A 110 -8.96 17.63 13.46
CA CYS A 110 -7.66 18.28 13.70
C CYS A 110 -7.78 19.80 13.80
N PHE A 111 -8.63 20.45 12.99
CA PHE A 111 -8.77 21.90 13.05
C PHE A 111 -9.59 22.37 14.26
N ASP A 112 -10.63 21.61 14.65
CA ASP A 112 -11.45 21.95 15.83
C ASP A 112 -10.67 21.72 17.15
N LEU A 113 -9.78 20.72 17.20
CA LEU A 113 -8.88 20.48 18.35
C LEU A 113 -7.72 21.49 18.45
N LEU A 114 -7.22 22.00 17.32
CA LEU A 114 -6.16 23.03 17.29
C LEU A 114 -6.74 24.42 17.56
N SER A 115 -7.91 24.75 17.01
CA SER A 115 -8.62 26.02 17.27
C SER A 115 -9.14 26.11 18.70
N SER A 116 -9.57 24.99 19.30
CA SER A 116 -9.99 24.92 20.71
C SER A 116 -8.82 25.02 21.70
N ARG A 117 -7.57 24.75 21.29
CA ARG A 117 -6.39 24.85 22.15
C ARG A 117 -5.78 26.25 22.20
N GLU A 118 -5.93 27.04 21.13
CA GLU A 118 -5.41 28.42 21.10
C GLU A 118 -6.37 29.48 21.66
N SER A 119 -7.66 29.19 21.82
CA SER A 119 -8.67 30.17 22.22
C SER A 119 -8.97 30.24 23.74
N ARG A 120 -8.20 29.54 24.60
CA ARG A 120 -8.27 29.69 26.07
C ARG A 120 -6.99 30.29 26.66
N ARG A 121 -7.02 31.62 26.78
CA ARG A 121 -6.37 32.52 27.76
C ARG A 121 -5.52 31.84 28.87
N GLY A 122 -4.35 32.33 29.26
CA GLY A 122 -3.62 33.52 28.80
C GLY A 122 -2.50 33.99 29.76
N ARG A 123 -1.67 34.88 29.22
CA ARG A 123 -0.80 35.93 29.83
C ARG A 123 0.11 35.56 31.01
N VAL A 124 1.43 35.69 30.80
CA VAL A 124 2.28 36.63 31.56
C VAL A 124 3.38 37.19 30.64
N SER A 125 3.51 38.52 30.66
CA SER A 125 4.59 39.33 30.08
C SER A 125 5.79 39.36 31.03
N MET A 126 7.03 39.29 30.52
CA MET A 126 8.20 40.06 31.00
C MET A 126 9.44 39.72 30.15
N CYS A 127 9.94 40.69 29.39
CA CYS A 127 11.13 41.52 29.69
C CYS A 127 12.47 40.79 29.48
N ALA A 128 13.19 41.29 28.47
CA ALA A 128 14.59 41.01 28.22
C ALA A 128 15.48 41.51 29.37
N SER A 129 16.49 40.71 29.73
CA SER A 129 17.73 41.23 30.30
C SER A 129 18.89 40.32 29.88
N VAL A 130 19.77 40.89 29.07
CA VAL A 130 21.11 40.36 28.77
C VAL A 130 21.97 40.49 30.03
N LYS A 131 22.68 39.43 30.41
CA LYS A 131 23.86 39.50 31.29
C LYS A 131 25.00 38.67 30.70
N HIS A 132 26.13 39.35 30.52
CA HIS A 132 27.42 38.79 30.18
C HIS A 132 27.89 37.74 31.20
N SER A 133 28.61 36.72 30.73
CA SER A 133 29.80 36.22 31.45
C SER A 133 30.84 35.67 30.48
N SER A 134 31.97 36.35 30.51
CA SER A 134 33.29 36.00 29.97
C SER A 134 33.87 34.70 30.54
N ARG A 135 34.49 33.90 29.69
CA ARG A 135 35.69 33.08 29.97
C ARG A 135 36.26 32.53 28.65
N GLY A 136 37.38 33.08 28.22
CA GLY A 136 38.17 32.50 27.12
C GLY A 136 39.07 31.36 27.60
N PRO A 137 39.74 30.68 26.68
CA PRO A 137 41.07 30.14 26.95
C PRO A 137 42.10 30.73 25.99
N ALA A 138 43.19 31.20 26.57
CA ALA A 138 44.45 31.42 25.88
C ALA A 138 45.10 30.07 25.56
N LEU A 139 45.81 29.99 24.43
CA LEU A 139 47.21 29.55 24.30
C LEU A 139 47.57 29.36 22.82
N ILE A 140 48.21 30.37 22.23
CA ILE A 140 48.97 30.24 20.97
C ILE A 140 50.45 30.12 21.35
N PRO A 141 51.19 29.06 20.98
CA PRO A 141 52.62 29.04 21.14
C PRO A 141 53.28 29.90 20.05
N ARG A 142 54.11 30.86 20.47
CA ARG A 142 55.00 31.62 19.58
C ARG A 142 55.99 30.68 18.88
N MET A 143 55.86 30.53 17.56
CA MET A 143 56.89 29.91 16.73
C MET A 143 58.09 30.84 16.52
N LYS A 144 59.31 30.31 16.68
CA LYS A 144 60.58 31.03 16.52
C LYS A 144 60.92 31.30 15.04
N THR A 145 61.54 32.44 14.81
CA THR A 145 61.78 33.18 13.55
C THR A 145 62.77 32.56 12.55
N LYS A 146 62.88 31.22 12.45
CA LYS A 146 63.77 30.56 11.47
C LYS A 146 63.10 29.66 10.43
N HIS A 147 61.78 29.42 10.51
CA HIS A 147 61.07 28.54 9.56
C HIS A 147 60.03 29.27 8.69
N ARG A 148 59.86 30.58 8.85
CA ARG A 148 58.84 31.37 8.12
C ARG A 148 59.11 31.45 6.61
N ILE A 149 60.37 31.46 6.20
CA ILE A 149 60.75 31.51 4.77
C ILE A 149 60.49 30.17 4.08
N TYR A 150 60.71 29.05 4.78
CA TYR A 150 60.52 27.71 4.23
C TYR A 150 59.03 27.40 3.96
N TYR A 151 58.14 27.75 4.90
CA TYR A 151 56.70 27.53 4.71
C TYR A 151 56.06 28.50 3.68
N VAL A 152 56.57 29.73 3.55
CA VAL A 152 56.10 30.66 2.49
C VAL A 152 56.55 30.20 1.10
N ALA A 153 57.77 29.67 0.97
CA ALA A 153 58.24 29.09 -0.28
C ALA A 153 57.46 27.82 -0.66
N LEU A 154 57.22 26.93 0.31
CA LEU A 154 56.41 25.71 0.10
C LEU A 154 54.99 26.05 -0.34
N PHE A 155 54.35 27.03 0.31
CA PHE A 155 53.00 27.48 -0.05
C PHE A 155 52.95 28.12 -1.45
N SER A 156 53.99 28.86 -1.84
CA SER A 156 54.08 29.48 -3.17
C SER A 156 54.26 28.45 -4.29
N VAL A 157 55.03 27.38 -4.04
CA VAL A 157 55.22 26.27 -4.99
C VAL A 157 53.93 25.46 -5.18
N VAL A 158 53.21 25.18 -4.09
CA VAL A 158 51.91 24.49 -4.15
C VAL A 158 50.86 25.35 -4.89
N LEU A 159 50.83 26.66 -4.64
CA LEU A 159 49.91 27.57 -5.31
C LEU A 159 50.20 27.70 -6.81
N LEU A 160 51.47 27.77 -7.22
CA LEU A 160 51.87 27.76 -8.63
C LEU A 160 51.56 26.43 -9.33
N GLY A 161 51.71 25.31 -8.62
CA GLY A 161 51.31 23.99 -9.11
C GLY A 161 49.81 23.89 -9.39
N LEU A 162 48.98 24.42 -8.49
CA LEU A 162 47.52 24.45 -8.64
C LEU A 162 47.04 25.39 -9.75
N LEU A 163 47.73 26.52 -9.97
CA LEU A 163 47.44 27.41 -11.09
C LEU A 163 47.85 26.78 -12.44
N ALA A 164 48.97 26.06 -12.48
CA ALA A 164 49.40 25.36 -13.68
C ALA A 164 48.47 24.19 -14.05
N THR A 165 47.96 23.43 -13.07
CA THR A 165 46.95 22.39 -13.32
C THR A 165 45.62 22.99 -13.75
N GLY A 166 45.22 24.14 -13.19
CA GLY A 166 44.03 24.88 -13.63
C GLY A 166 44.10 25.34 -15.08
N VAL A 167 45.27 25.78 -15.58
CA VAL A 167 45.42 26.20 -16.99
C VAL A 167 45.40 25.01 -17.95
N PHE A 168 45.97 23.85 -17.55
CA PHE A 168 45.96 22.64 -18.39
C PHE A 168 44.60 21.93 -18.42
N GLN A 169 43.77 22.06 -17.38
CA GLN A 169 42.42 21.48 -17.35
C GLN A 169 41.36 22.28 -18.13
N PHE A 170 41.63 23.56 -18.42
CA PHE A 170 40.67 24.46 -19.08
C PHE A 170 41.12 24.96 -20.47
N TRP A 171 42.15 24.33 -21.06
CA TRP A 171 42.49 24.57 -22.47
C TRP A 171 41.47 23.87 -23.38
N PRO A 172 40.76 24.59 -24.28
CA PRO A 172 39.66 24.00 -25.03
C PRO A 172 40.20 23.12 -26.16
N HIS A 173 40.07 21.80 -26.02
CA HIS A 173 40.00 20.90 -27.17
C HIS A 173 38.53 20.82 -27.59
N SER A 174 38.17 21.62 -28.59
CA SER A 174 36.91 21.49 -29.33
C SER A 174 36.90 20.17 -30.07
N ILE A 175 36.13 19.20 -29.57
CA ILE A 175 35.75 18.00 -30.31
C ILE A 175 34.38 18.31 -30.94
N GLU A 176 34.36 18.54 -32.25
CA GLU A 176 33.13 18.59 -33.04
C GLU A 176 32.47 17.20 -33.02
N ALA A 177 31.35 17.08 -32.31
CA ALA A 177 30.47 15.93 -32.44
C ALA A 177 29.62 16.12 -33.70
N SER A 178 30.04 15.46 -34.78
CA SER A 178 29.22 15.26 -35.98
C SER A 178 28.19 14.17 -35.71
N GLY A 179 26.91 14.49 -35.90
CA GLY A 179 25.80 13.59 -35.63
C GLY A 179 24.46 14.17 -36.08
N ASP A 180 24.39 14.64 -37.32
CA ASP A 180 23.11 14.95 -37.99
C ASP A 180 22.36 13.66 -38.31
N TRP A 181 21.26 13.35 -37.61
CA TRP A 181 20.21 12.47 -38.14
C TRP A 181 18.80 12.86 -37.66
N ALA A 182 18.05 13.39 -38.62
CA ALA A 182 16.63 13.21 -38.95
C ALA A 182 15.57 13.25 -37.81
N VAL A 183 15.05 14.46 -37.55
CA VAL A 183 13.66 14.66 -37.09
C VAL A 183 12.83 15.13 -38.28
N GLU A 184 12.34 14.20 -39.08
CA GLU A 184 11.29 14.48 -40.07
C GLU A 184 9.92 14.49 -39.37
N LYS A 185 9.58 15.66 -38.78
CA LYS A 185 8.25 16.26 -38.64
C LYS A 185 8.24 17.28 -37.49
N ARG A 186 8.92 18.41 -37.72
CA ARG A 186 8.56 19.79 -37.24
C ARG A 186 9.72 20.71 -37.62
N SER A 187 9.93 20.90 -38.92
CA SER A 187 10.82 21.94 -39.46
C SER A 187 10.12 23.31 -39.39
N ALA A 188 9.80 23.75 -38.17
CA ALA A 188 9.44 25.13 -37.87
C ALA A 188 10.58 25.71 -37.05
N ALA A 189 11.06 26.90 -37.42
CA ALA A 189 12.08 27.61 -36.64
C ALA A 189 11.59 27.78 -35.20
N VAL A 190 12.26 27.14 -34.24
CA VAL A 190 11.90 27.23 -32.82
C VAL A 190 12.10 28.67 -32.36
N PRO A 191 11.06 29.33 -31.79
CA PRO A 191 11.18 30.72 -31.37
C PRO A 191 12.21 30.88 -30.26
N VAL A 192 13.07 31.89 -30.41
CA VAL A 192 14.10 32.24 -29.43
C VAL A 192 13.56 33.31 -28.47
N VAL A 193 13.64 33.06 -27.17
CA VAL A 193 13.28 34.01 -26.11
C VAL A 193 14.56 34.44 -25.41
N ARG A 194 14.82 35.76 -25.42
CA ARG A 194 15.91 36.35 -24.64
C ARG A 194 15.44 36.65 -23.23
N LEU A 195 16.25 36.28 -22.24
CA LEU A 195 15.99 36.52 -20.83
C LEU A 195 16.84 37.70 -20.34
N PRO A 196 16.21 38.87 -20.08
CA PRO A 196 16.87 39.98 -19.42
C PRO A 196 17.43 39.59 -18.04
N SER A 197 18.54 40.20 -17.63
CA SER A 197 19.21 39.96 -16.35
C SER A 197 18.32 40.29 -15.14
N ASP A 198 17.37 41.22 -15.33
CA ASP A 198 16.35 41.65 -14.36
C ASP A 198 15.06 40.83 -14.42
N SER A 199 14.99 39.77 -15.25
CA SER A 199 13.84 38.87 -15.30
C SER A 199 13.53 38.29 -13.92
N PRO A 200 12.25 38.20 -13.54
CA PRO A 200 11.84 37.68 -12.25
C PRO A 200 12.34 36.25 -12.06
N VAL A 201 12.75 35.95 -10.83
CA VAL A 201 13.15 34.60 -10.40
C VAL A 201 12.09 34.09 -9.43
N PRO A 202 11.57 32.87 -9.62
CA PRO A 202 10.71 32.19 -8.64
C PRO A 202 11.33 32.17 -7.24
N GLU A 203 10.49 32.08 -6.21
CA GLU A 203 10.95 31.74 -4.87
C GLU A 203 11.46 30.29 -4.82
N ARG A 204 12.27 29.99 -3.80
CA ARG A 204 12.68 28.62 -3.51
C ARG A 204 11.43 27.79 -3.19
N GLY A 205 11.45 26.52 -3.60
CA GLY A 205 10.31 25.63 -3.41
C GLY A 205 9.87 25.54 -1.95
N ASP A 206 8.59 25.81 -1.69
CA ASP A 206 8.02 25.79 -0.33
C ASP A 206 7.76 24.34 0.13
N LEU A 207 8.42 23.94 1.22
CA LEU A 207 8.29 22.62 1.84
C LEU A 207 6.98 22.42 2.62
N SER A 208 6.28 23.51 2.94
CA SER A 208 4.95 23.47 3.57
C SER A 208 3.82 23.16 2.57
N CYS A 209 4.12 23.12 1.27
CA CYS A 209 3.12 22.82 0.24
C CYS A 209 2.48 21.45 0.41
N ARG A 210 1.16 21.44 0.28
CA ARG A 210 0.27 20.28 0.28
C ARG A 210 -0.74 20.43 -0.85
N MET A 211 -1.42 19.34 -1.17
CA MET A 211 -2.41 19.32 -2.26
C MET A 211 -3.56 20.32 -2.06
N HIS A 212 -3.88 20.69 -0.82
CA HIS A 212 -4.93 21.66 -0.51
C HIS A 212 -4.42 23.09 -0.29
N THR A 213 -3.10 23.33 -0.22
CA THR A 213 -2.53 24.67 0.04
C THR A 213 -1.85 25.29 -1.19
N CYS A 214 -1.23 24.47 -2.03
CA CYS A 214 -0.39 24.94 -3.13
C CYS A 214 -0.86 24.50 -4.52
N PHE A 215 -1.77 23.52 -4.57
CA PHE A 215 -2.38 23.00 -5.79
C PHE A 215 -3.82 23.49 -5.90
N ASP A 216 -4.21 23.90 -7.11
CA ASP A 216 -5.58 24.32 -7.42
C ASP A 216 -6.35 23.16 -8.07
N VAL A 217 -7.11 22.45 -7.23
CA VAL A 217 -7.96 21.32 -7.65
C VAL A 217 -9.10 21.77 -8.57
N TYR A 218 -9.56 23.02 -8.47
CA TYR A 218 -10.71 23.51 -9.25
C TYR A 218 -10.40 23.60 -10.76
N ARG A 219 -9.13 23.65 -11.14
CA ARG A 219 -8.69 23.57 -12.55
C ARG A 219 -8.82 22.17 -13.14
N CYS A 220 -8.94 21.15 -12.29
CA CYS A 220 -9.00 19.75 -12.69
C CYS A 220 -10.44 19.26 -12.85
N GLY A 221 -11.31 20.13 -13.38
CA GLY A 221 -12.77 19.96 -13.44
C GLY A 221 -13.24 18.56 -13.81
N PHE A 222 -14.40 18.17 -13.28
CA PHE A 222 -14.98 16.86 -13.52
C PHE A 222 -15.12 16.60 -15.03
N ASN A 223 -14.71 15.41 -15.47
CA ASN A 223 -14.98 14.95 -16.81
C ASN A 223 -15.43 13.48 -16.80
N PRO A 224 -16.15 13.01 -17.83
CA PRO A 224 -16.76 11.68 -17.84
C PRO A 224 -15.76 10.52 -17.72
N LYS A 225 -14.46 10.79 -17.92
CA LYS A 225 -13.40 9.79 -17.86
C LYS A 225 -12.65 9.78 -16.53
N ASN A 226 -12.95 10.72 -15.61
CA ASN A 226 -12.22 10.90 -14.34
C ASN A 226 -10.70 10.98 -14.54
N LYS A 227 -10.28 11.70 -15.59
CA LYS A 227 -8.86 11.84 -15.97
C LYS A 227 -8.43 13.30 -16.03
N ILE A 228 -7.37 13.66 -15.32
CA ILE A 228 -6.82 15.02 -15.41
C ILE A 228 -6.38 15.35 -16.84
N LYS A 229 -6.34 16.64 -17.18
CA LYS A 229 -5.82 17.11 -18.46
C LYS A 229 -4.49 17.84 -18.30
N VAL A 230 -3.53 17.53 -19.16
CA VAL A 230 -2.15 18.01 -19.09
C VAL A 230 -1.85 18.78 -20.36
N TYR A 231 -1.47 20.05 -20.19
CA TYR A 231 -0.99 20.88 -21.28
C TYR A 231 0.54 20.91 -21.28
N ILE A 232 1.12 20.69 -22.45
CA ILE A 232 2.56 20.80 -22.69
C ILE A 232 2.81 22.15 -23.34
N TYR A 233 3.70 22.95 -22.75
CA TYR A 233 4.07 24.24 -23.34
C TYR A 233 4.71 24.05 -24.72
N SER A 234 4.59 25.05 -25.59
CA SER A 234 5.28 25.04 -26.89
C SER A 234 6.80 25.06 -26.69
N LEU A 235 7.54 24.34 -27.54
CA LEU A 235 9.00 24.37 -27.55
C LEU A 235 9.52 25.80 -27.82
N LYS A 236 10.40 26.30 -26.94
CA LYS A 236 11.06 27.60 -27.05
C LYS A 236 12.54 27.45 -26.71
N LYS A 237 13.41 28.19 -27.39
CA LYS A 237 14.84 28.26 -27.06
C LYS A 237 15.08 29.48 -26.19
N TYR A 238 15.47 29.28 -24.93
CA TYR A 238 15.83 30.35 -24.02
C TYR A 238 17.31 30.67 -24.12
N VAL A 239 17.64 31.95 -24.28
CA VAL A 239 19.01 32.46 -24.28
C VAL A 239 19.12 33.62 -23.29
N ASP A 240 20.31 33.80 -22.72
CA ASP A 240 20.62 34.95 -21.87
C ASP A 240 20.77 36.25 -22.70
N GLU A 241 21.13 37.35 -22.04
CA GLU A 241 21.38 38.64 -22.69
C GLU A 241 22.51 38.60 -23.73
N LEU A 242 23.48 37.70 -23.57
CA LEU A 242 24.62 37.52 -24.46
C LEU A 242 24.33 36.53 -25.61
N GLY A 243 23.13 35.95 -25.65
CA GLY A 243 22.72 34.97 -26.65
C GLY A 243 23.19 33.54 -26.36
N MET A 244 23.72 33.27 -25.16
CA MET A 244 24.10 31.94 -24.71
C MET A 244 22.86 31.14 -24.31
N PRO A 245 22.77 29.85 -24.69
CA PRO A 245 21.62 29.01 -24.35
C PRO A 245 21.55 28.73 -22.83
N VAL A 246 20.36 28.89 -22.26
CA VAL A 246 20.10 28.71 -20.81
C VAL A 246 20.05 27.26 -20.36
N SER A 247 19.61 26.37 -21.25
CA SER A 247 19.76 24.93 -21.09
C SER A 247 20.34 24.33 -22.37
N GLY A 248 20.91 23.14 -22.25
CA GLY A 248 21.25 22.32 -23.41
C GLY A 248 20.03 22.04 -24.30
N SER A 249 20.29 21.46 -25.48
CA SER A 249 19.23 20.88 -26.30
C SER A 249 18.44 19.85 -25.50
N ILE A 250 17.12 19.77 -25.74
CA ILE A 250 16.26 18.75 -25.12
C ILE A 250 16.88 17.36 -25.33
N SER A 251 17.05 16.62 -24.23
CA SER A 251 17.55 15.24 -24.26
C SER A 251 16.54 14.31 -24.94
N ARG A 252 17.05 13.16 -25.40
CA ARG A 252 16.20 12.10 -25.95
C ARG A 252 15.16 11.65 -24.92
N GLU A 253 15.58 11.48 -23.67
CA GLU A 253 14.74 11.04 -22.56
C GLU A 253 13.64 12.05 -22.28
N TYR A 254 13.94 13.35 -22.25
CA TYR A 254 12.90 14.36 -22.02
C TYR A 254 11.95 14.48 -23.21
N ASN A 255 12.43 14.31 -24.44
CA ASN A 255 11.55 14.27 -25.60
C ASN A 255 10.63 13.03 -25.59
N GLU A 256 11.13 11.87 -25.18
CA GLU A 256 10.33 10.65 -24.95
C GLU A 256 9.28 10.89 -23.86
N LEU A 257 9.62 11.63 -22.80
CA LEU A 257 8.68 12.03 -21.74
C LEU A 257 7.55 12.90 -22.28
N LEU A 258 7.87 13.98 -23.00
CA LEU A 258 6.87 14.87 -23.58
C LEU A 258 5.98 14.14 -24.58
N SER A 259 6.57 13.26 -25.41
CA SER A 259 5.83 12.44 -26.38
C SER A 259 4.90 11.45 -25.68
N ALA A 260 5.37 10.79 -24.61
CA ALA A 260 4.56 9.88 -23.81
C ALA A 260 3.33 10.58 -23.19
N ILE A 261 3.48 11.82 -22.74
CA ILE A 261 2.36 12.63 -22.24
C ILE A 261 1.44 13.00 -23.40
N ALA A 262 1.97 13.50 -24.52
CA ALA A 262 1.21 13.93 -25.68
C ALA A 262 0.36 12.80 -26.31
N ASP A 263 0.90 11.59 -26.35
CA ASP A 263 0.23 10.39 -26.89
C ASP A 263 -0.79 9.77 -25.91
N SER A 264 -0.87 10.28 -24.68
CA SER A 264 -1.73 9.74 -23.64
C SER A 264 -3.11 10.40 -23.60
N ASP A 265 -4.07 9.73 -22.96
CA ASP A 265 -5.39 10.30 -22.68
C ASP A 265 -5.36 11.55 -21.79
N TYR A 266 -4.23 11.81 -21.11
CA TYR A 266 -4.04 12.98 -20.28
C TYR A 266 -3.85 14.25 -21.10
N TYR A 267 -3.36 14.17 -22.34
CA TYR A 267 -3.02 15.36 -23.12
C TYR A 267 -4.24 16.23 -23.48
N THR A 268 -4.00 17.54 -23.56
CA THR A 268 -4.88 18.53 -24.18
C THR A 268 -4.07 19.60 -24.91
N GLU A 269 -4.50 19.98 -26.11
CA GLU A 269 -3.96 21.14 -26.84
C GLU A 269 -4.51 22.47 -26.29
N ASP A 270 -5.63 22.41 -25.58
CA ASP A 270 -6.30 23.58 -25.03
C ASP A 270 -5.83 23.84 -23.59
N ILE A 271 -5.14 24.97 -23.43
CA ILE A 271 -4.58 25.44 -22.16
C ILE A 271 -5.66 25.75 -21.11
N SER A 272 -6.90 26.05 -21.51
CA SER A 272 -8.00 26.37 -20.59
C SER A 272 -8.59 25.13 -19.92
N ARG A 273 -8.53 23.98 -20.59
CA ARG A 273 -8.99 22.68 -20.07
C ARG A 273 -7.94 21.97 -19.21
N ALA A 274 -6.73 22.51 -19.12
CA ALA A 274 -5.61 21.86 -18.47
C ALA A 274 -5.67 21.98 -16.95
N CYS A 275 -5.64 20.82 -16.29
CA CYS A 275 -5.40 20.67 -14.86
C CYS A 275 -3.92 20.90 -14.53
N LEU A 276 -3.01 20.27 -15.28
CA LEU A 276 -1.56 20.35 -15.09
C LEU A 276 -0.85 21.02 -16.27
N PHE A 277 0.30 21.65 -15.98
CA PHE A 277 1.16 22.26 -16.97
C PHE A 277 2.56 21.67 -16.90
N VAL A 278 3.06 21.18 -18.04
CA VAL A 278 4.41 20.62 -18.16
C VAL A 278 5.23 21.53 -19.08
N PRO A 279 6.32 22.16 -18.60
CA PRO A 279 7.17 22.98 -19.45
C PRO A 279 7.85 22.12 -20.53
N SER A 280 8.28 22.74 -21.63
CA SER A 280 9.23 22.12 -22.57
C SER A 280 10.65 22.59 -22.28
N ILE A 281 11.04 22.56 -21.01
CA ILE A 281 12.38 22.89 -20.52
C ILE A 281 12.91 21.61 -19.88
N ASP A 282 13.99 21.05 -20.42
CA ASP A 282 14.54 19.80 -19.92
C ASP A 282 15.18 20.03 -18.54
N LEU A 283 14.55 19.48 -17.51
CA LEU A 283 15.01 19.55 -16.12
C LEU A 283 15.45 18.19 -15.58
N LEU A 284 15.57 17.15 -16.42
CA LEU A 284 15.81 15.78 -15.94
C LEU A 284 17.15 15.65 -15.19
N SER A 285 18.17 16.39 -15.62
CA SER A 285 19.49 16.42 -14.99
C SER A 285 19.92 17.84 -14.69
N GLN A 286 20.20 18.11 -13.41
CA GLN A 286 20.65 19.43 -12.99
C GLN A 286 22.03 19.83 -13.55
N HIS A 287 22.85 18.85 -13.97
CA HIS A 287 24.20 19.11 -14.47
C HIS A 287 24.21 19.92 -15.77
N ALA A 288 23.11 19.88 -16.52
CA ALA A 288 22.96 20.59 -17.79
C ALA A 288 22.32 21.98 -17.62
N LEU A 289 22.08 22.45 -16.40
CA LEU A 289 21.26 23.64 -16.12
C LEU A 289 22.08 24.82 -15.58
N HIS A 290 21.83 25.99 -16.16
CA HIS A 290 22.14 27.27 -15.52
C HIS A 290 21.01 27.63 -14.56
N ILE A 291 21.23 27.41 -13.24
CA ILE A 291 20.17 27.38 -12.22
C ILE A 291 19.29 28.64 -12.23
N ARG A 292 19.91 29.83 -12.25
CA ARG A 292 19.20 31.11 -12.14
C ARG A 292 18.40 31.40 -13.40
N GLU A 293 19.04 31.26 -14.56
CA GLU A 293 18.49 31.54 -15.87
C GLU A 293 17.36 30.55 -16.20
N THR A 294 17.50 29.30 -15.79
CA THR A 294 16.44 28.28 -15.91
C THR A 294 15.23 28.67 -15.08
N ALA A 295 15.43 29.21 -13.87
CA ALA A 295 14.34 29.70 -13.04
C ALA A 295 13.65 30.93 -13.66
N GLN A 296 14.41 31.84 -14.28
CA GLN A 296 13.85 32.95 -15.05
C GLN A 296 13.03 32.45 -16.24
N ALA A 297 13.50 31.41 -16.94
CA ALA A 297 12.75 30.78 -18.03
C ALA A 297 11.39 30.22 -17.57
N LEU A 298 11.35 29.62 -16.37
CA LEU A 298 10.10 29.13 -15.77
C LEU A 298 9.14 30.29 -15.47
N ALA A 299 9.63 31.39 -14.88
CA ALA A 299 8.80 32.56 -14.58
C ALA A 299 8.22 33.26 -15.81
N GLN A 300 8.82 33.09 -17.00
CA GLN A 300 8.32 33.63 -18.27
C GLN A 300 7.23 32.77 -18.93
N LEU A 301 6.89 31.61 -18.35
CA LEU A 301 5.82 30.78 -18.88
C LEU A 301 4.45 31.46 -18.66
N SER A 302 3.64 31.53 -19.72
CA SER A 302 2.40 32.33 -19.75
C SER A 302 1.31 31.99 -18.71
N ARG A 303 1.42 30.85 -18.02
CA ARG A 303 0.54 30.45 -16.91
C ARG A 303 1.30 30.16 -15.62
N TRP A 304 2.56 30.62 -15.48
CA TRP A 304 3.36 30.46 -14.27
C TRP A 304 2.81 31.33 -13.13
N ASP A 305 1.70 30.91 -12.55
CA ASP A 305 1.08 31.52 -11.37
C ASP A 305 1.77 30.98 -10.11
N ARG A 306 2.97 31.49 -9.84
CA ARG A 306 3.83 31.01 -8.75
C ARG A 306 3.97 29.47 -8.74
N GLY A 307 4.09 28.87 -9.92
CA GLY A 307 4.23 27.42 -10.10
C GLY A 307 2.99 26.57 -9.77
N THR A 308 1.83 27.15 -9.43
CA THR A 308 0.62 26.36 -9.13
C THR A 308 0.23 25.47 -10.33
N ASN A 309 -0.04 24.19 -10.03
CA ASN A 309 -0.34 23.13 -11.00
C ASN A 309 0.75 22.84 -12.05
N HIS A 310 1.97 23.35 -11.89
CA HIS A 310 3.08 23.01 -12.77
C HIS A 310 3.77 21.74 -12.28
N LEU A 311 4.01 20.80 -13.18
CA LEU A 311 4.71 19.55 -12.89
C LEU A 311 6.10 19.57 -13.54
N LEU A 312 7.14 19.50 -12.72
CA LEU A 312 8.53 19.44 -13.15
C LEU A 312 9.07 18.02 -12.95
N PHE A 313 9.81 17.50 -13.92
CA PHE A 313 10.48 16.21 -13.84
C PHE A 313 11.98 16.40 -13.64
N ASN A 314 12.54 15.78 -12.61
CA ASN A 314 13.96 15.79 -12.34
C ASN A 314 14.40 14.44 -11.77
N MET A 315 15.21 13.70 -12.51
CA MET A 315 15.72 12.39 -12.07
C MET A 315 17.04 12.54 -11.30
N LEU A 316 17.87 13.52 -11.69
CA LEU A 316 19.20 13.73 -11.12
C LEU A 316 19.30 15.14 -10.51
N PRO A 317 18.87 15.33 -9.25
CA PRO A 317 19.00 16.59 -8.54
C PRO A 317 20.43 16.83 -8.06
N GLY A 318 20.72 18.10 -7.76
CA GLY A 318 21.98 18.53 -7.18
C GLY A 318 23.16 18.48 -8.15
N GLY A 319 24.24 19.14 -7.77
CA GLY A 319 25.54 19.07 -8.44
C GLY A 319 26.68 19.12 -7.42
N PRO A 320 27.93 18.86 -7.85
CA PRO A 320 29.08 19.04 -6.98
C PRO A 320 29.14 20.47 -6.43
N PRO A 321 29.51 20.68 -5.16
CA PRO A 321 29.91 19.67 -4.17
C PRO A 321 28.76 19.09 -3.32
N ASP A 322 27.59 19.74 -3.29
CA ASP A 322 26.56 19.50 -2.26
C ASP A 322 25.58 18.36 -2.58
N TYR A 323 25.33 18.08 -3.86
CA TYR A 323 24.40 17.03 -4.33
C TYR A 323 23.04 17.02 -3.61
N ASN A 324 22.36 18.16 -3.60
CA ASN A 324 21.02 18.30 -2.99
C ASN A 324 20.04 17.22 -3.46
N THR A 325 19.14 16.82 -2.56
CA THR A 325 18.19 15.71 -2.75
C THR A 325 16.90 16.12 -3.47
N ALA A 326 16.80 17.39 -3.88
CA ALA A 326 15.75 17.92 -4.74
C ALA A 326 16.34 18.94 -5.71
N LEU A 327 15.59 19.28 -6.77
CA LEU A 327 16.01 20.23 -7.79
C LEU A 327 16.33 21.61 -7.17
N ASP A 328 17.52 22.15 -7.47
CA ASP A 328 17.98 23.44 -6.93
C ASP A 328 17.36 24.66 -7.62
N VAL A 329 16.83 24.47 -8.83
CA VAL A 329 16.13 25.52 -9.57
C VAL A 329 14.93 26.02 -8.75
N PRO A 330 14.89 27.32 -8.39
CA PRO A 330 13.72 27.93 -7.76
C PRO A 330 12.47 27.71 -8.61
N ARG A 331 11.36 27.34 -7.95
CA ARG A 331 10.18 26.78 -8.63
C ARG A 331 8.85 27.10 -7.94
N ASP A 332 8.84 28.05 -7.00
CA ASP A 332 7.65 28.42 -6.23
C ASP A 332 6.87 27.18 -5.70
N ARG A 333 5.60 27.05 -6.07
CA ARG A 333 4.68 25.98 -5.63
C ARG A 333 4.68 24.77 -6.56
N ALA A 334 5.50 24.73 -7.61
CA ALA A 334 5.45 23.64 -8.59
C ALA A 334 5.65 22.25 -7.94
N LEU A 335 4.90 21.26 -8.43
CA LEU A 335 5.06 19.86 -8.10
C LEU A 335 6.37 19.36 -8.70
N LEU A 336 7.07 18.50 -7.96
CA LEU A 336 8.30 17.87 -8.41
C LEU A 336 8.09 16.36 -8.48
N ALA A 337 8.21 15.82 -9.68
CA ALA A 337 8.45 14.41 -9.92
C ALA A 337 9.97 14.19 -9.85
N GLY A 338 10.45 13.77 -8.68
CA GLY A 338 11.87 13.80 -8.29
C GLY A 338 12.47 12.42 -8.04
N GLY A 339 13.67 12.18 -8.56
CA GLY A 339 14.36 10.88 -8.42
C GLY A 339 15.27 10.73 -7.20
N GLY A 340 15.62 11.83 -6.54
CA GLY A 340 16.65 11.86 -5.49
C GLY A 340 16.17 12.23 -4.10
N PHE A 341 14.85 12.22 -3.87
CA PHE A 341 14.25 12.75 -2.65
C PHE A 341 14.80 12.11 -1.36
N SER A 342 15.01 12.95 -0.34
CA SER A 342 15.16 12.50 1.03
C SER A 342 13.91 12.79 1.85
N THR A 343 13.81 12.18 3.03
CA THR A 343 12.76 12.46 4.03
C THR A 343 12.63 13.95 4.38
N TRP A 344 13.69 14.75 4.19
CA TRP A 344 13.71 16.19 4.48
C TRP A 344 13.25 17.07 3.32
N THR A 345 13.37 16.60 2.08
CA THR A 345 13.03 17.39 0.88
C THR A 345 11.77 16.91 0.19
N TYR A 346 11.30 15.69 0.50
CA TYR A 346 10.08 15.13 -0.05
C TYR A 346 8.83 15.74 0.59
N ARG A 347 7.98 16.38 -0.23
CA ARG A 347 6.66 16.86 0.20
C ARG A 347 5.64 15.74 0.03
N GLN A 348 5.46 14.92 1.07
CA GLN A 348 4.56 13.77 1.05
C GLN A 348 3.14 14.13 0.59
N GLY A 349 2.60 13.37 -0.35
CA GLY A 349 1.28 13.59 -0.95
C GLY A 349 1.19 14.80 -1.89
N TYR A 350 2.29 15.54 -2.08
CA TYR A 350 2.39 16.67 -3.01
C TYR A 350 3.35 16.34 -4.16
N ASP A 351 4.60 16.03 -3.84
CA ASP A 351 5.59 15.58 -4.82
C ASP A 351 5.41 14.09 -5.14
N VAL A 352 6.01 13.63 -6.24
CA VAL A 352 6.00 12.22 -6.65
C VAL A 352 7.45 11.74 -6.70
N SER A 353 7.80 10.73 -5.89
CA SER A 353 9.11 10.08 -6.03
C SER A 353 9.10 9.22 -7.29
N ILE A 354 10.05 9.43 -8.21
CA ILE A 354 10.15 8.70 -9.49
C ILE A 354 11.48 7.96 -9.57
N PRO A 355 11.62 6.93 -10.42
CA PRO A 355 12.91 6.26 -10.54
C PRO A 355 13.88 7.04 -11.42
N VAL A 356 15.16 6.83 -11.16
CA VAL A 356 16.22 7.27 -12.08
C VAL A 356 16.28 6.27 -13.23
N TYR A 357 15.89 6.72 -14.42
CA TYR A 357 15.94 5.90 -15.63
C TYR A 357 17.38 5.47 -15.96
N SER A 358 17.54 4.21 -16.36
CA SER A 358 18.83 3.66 -16.80
C SER A 358 18.77 3.35 -18.29
N PRO A 359 19.42 4.15 -19.15
CA PRO A 359 19.54 3.84 -20.58
C PRO A 359 20.21 2.48 -20.83
N LEU A 360 21.15 2.09 -19.96
CA LEU A 360 21.85 0.81 -20.07
C LEU A 360 20.90 -0.39 -19.92
N SER A 361 19.97 -0.33 -18.96
CA SER A 361 19.00 -1.39 -18.78
C SER A 361 17.95 -1.47 -19.89
N ALA A 362 17.73 -0.37 -20.60
CA ALA A 362 16.86 -0.35 -21.79
C ALA A 362 17.58 -0.85 -23.06
N GLU A 363 18.87 -0.55 -23.21
CA GLU A 363 19.67 -0.95 -24.38
C GLU A 363 20.17 -2.40 -24.32
N VAL A 364 20.48 -2.90 -23.12
CA VAL A 364 21.05 -4.24 -22.94
C VAL A 364 19.94 -5.28 -22.86
N ALA A 365 19.88 -6.14 -23.89
CA ALA A 365 19.02 -7.31 -23.86
C ALA A 365 19.53 -8.33 -22.83
N LEU A 366 18.84 -8.41 -21.68
CA LEU A 366 19.05 -9.46 -20.69
C LEU A 366 18.13 -10.66 -20.99
N PRO A 367 18.65 -11.90 -21.00
CA PRO A 367 17.82 -13.09 -21.15
C PRO A 367 16.83 -13.21 -19.99
N GLU A 368 15.62 -13.68 -20.27
CA GLU A 368 14.66 -13.97 -19.20
C GLU A 368 15.18 -15.09 -18.30
N LYS A 369 15.27 -14.82 -16.99
CA LYS A 369 15.78 -15.79 -16.02
C LYS A 369 14.82 -15.89 -14.84
N GLY A 370 13.94 -16.89 -14.82
CA GLY A 370 12.89 -17.18 -13.81
C GLY A 370 13.29 -17.01 -12.32
N PRO A 371 12.34 -16.86 -11.38
CA PRO A 371 12.65 -16.84 -9.95
C PRO A 371 13.33 -18.16 -9.53
N GLY A 372 14.26 -18.09 -8.58
CA GLY A 372 14.99 -19.25 -8.10
C GLY A 372 16.40 -18.93 -7.57
N PRO A 373 17.16 -19.96 -7.18
CA PRO A 373 18.50 -19.82 -6.66
C PRO A 373 19.46 -19.24 -7.70
N ARG A 374 20.44 -18.49 -7.22
CA ARG A 374 21.43 -17.77 -8.04
C ARG A 374 22.84 -18.16 -7.60
N ARG A 375 23.83 -17.91 -8.47
CA ARG A 375 25.23 -18.26 -8.20
C ARG A 375 25.76 -17.54 -6.96
N TYR A 376 25.50 -16.24 -6.87
CA TYR A 376 25.86 -15.40 -5.74
C TYR A 376 24.63 -15.19 -4.85
N PHE A 377 24.82 -15.25 -3.54
CA PHE A 377 23.77 -14.90 -2.59
C PHE A 377 23.61 -13.38 -2.53
N LEU A 378 24.74 -12.66 -2.42
CA LEU A 378 24.79 -11.20 -2.32
C LEU A 378 25.81 -10.62 -3.31
N LEU A 379 25.46 -9.52 -3.97
CA LEU A 379 26.34 -8.83 -4.91
C LEU A 379 26.30 -7.31 -4.73
N SER A 380 27.47 -6.68 -4.70
CA SER A 380 27.63 -5.22 -4.77
C SER A 380 28.32 -4.83 -6.09
N SER A 381 27.73 -3.90 -6.83
CA SER A 381 28.21 -3.50 -8.18
C SER A 381 28.38 -2.00 -8.37
N GLN A 382 28.03 -1.18 -7.38
CA GLN A 382 28.17 0.26 -7.48
C GLN A 382 29.64 0.66 -7.52
N MET A 383 29.95 1.64 -8.37
CA MET A 383 31.28 2.21 -8.47
C MET A 383 31.37 3.41 -7.51
N ALA A 384 32.59 3.74 -7.06
CA ALA A 384 32.83 4.89 -6.18
C ALA A 384 32.07 4.83 -4.83
N ILE A 385 31.99 3.63 -4.25
CA ILE A 385 31.50 3.41 -2.89
C ILE A 385 32.40 4.12 -1.87
N HIS A 386 31.81 4.74 -0.85
CA HIS A 386 32.55 5.34 0.27
C HIS A 386 33.49 4.31 0.93
N PRO A 387 34.73 4.69 1.33
CA PRO A 387 35.70 3.74 1.89
C PRO A 387 35.16 2.92 3.06
N GLU A 388 34.40 3.51 3.98
CA GLU A 388 33.83 2.79 5.13
C GLU A 388 32.84 1.69 4.71
N TYR A 389 31.88 1.99 3.83
CA TYR A 389 30.96 0.96 3.31
C TYR A 389 31.70 -0.11 2.52
N ARG A 390 32.78 0.25 1.82
CA ARG A 390 33.61 -0.70 1.10
C ARG A 390 34.32 -1.66 2.05
N GLU A 391 34.92 -1.16 3.12
CA GLU A 391 35.57 -2.00 4.13
C GLU A 391 34.58 -3.01 4.74
N GLU A 392 33.35 -2.59 5.04
CA GLU A 392 32.32 -3.50 5.54
C GLU A 392 31.89 -4.55 4.52
N LEU A 393 31.70 -4.17 3.25
CA LEU A 393 31.38 -5.11 2.17
C LEU A 393 32.51 -6.12 1.93
N GLU A 394 33.77 -5.67 1.97
CA GLU A 394 34.94 -6.53 1.83
C GLU A 394 35.09 -7.46 3.03
N ALA A 395 34.76 -7.02 4.24
CA ALA A 395 34.70 -7.85 5.44
C ALA A 395 33.62 -8.95 5.33
N LEU A 396 32.43 -8.60 4.81
CA LEU A 396 31.38 -9.57 4.50
C LEU A 396 31.85 -10.60 3.47
N GLN A 397 32.52 -10.16 2.40
CA GLN A 397 33.07 -11.06 1.39
C GLN A 397 34.16 -11.98 1.97
N ALA A 398 35.04 -11.46 2.82
CA ALA A 398 36.08 -12.25 3.49
C ALA A 398 35.47 -13.32 4.42
N LYS A 399 34.36 -13.01 5.10
CA LYS A 399 33.67 -13.91 6.02
C LYS A 399 32.84 -14.98 5.32
N HIS A 400 32.22 -14.66 4.18
CA HIS A 400 31.23 -15.51 3.51
C HIS A 400 31.69 -16.09 2.16
N GLY A 401 32.94 -15.80 1.75
CA GLY A 401 33.59 -16.42 0.60
C GLY A 401 32.84 -16.17 -0.72
N GLU A 402 32.68 -17.23 -1.52
CA GLU A 402 32.10 -17.15 -2.87
C GLU A 402 30.61 -16.79 -2.89
N ALA A 403 29.91 -16.84 -1.74
CA ALA A 403 28.51 -16.44 -1.66
C ALA A 403 28.30 -14.92 -1.84
N VAL A 404 29.35 -14.12 -1.60
CA VAL A 404 29.32 -12.65 -1.69
C VAL A 404 30.30 -12.18 -2.75
N LEU A 405 29.85 -11.29 -3.64
CA LEU A 405 30.69 -10.70 -4.69
C LEU A 405 30.67 -9.17 -4.61
N VAL A 406 31.81 -8.56 -4.30
CA VAL A 406 31.98 -7.10 -4.34
C VAL A 406 32.78 -6.73 -5.59
N LEU A 407 32.15 -5.96 -6.47
CA LEU A 407 32.73 -5.50 -7.72
C LEU A 407 33.03 -4.00 -7.69
N ASP A 408 34.04 -3.58 -8.45
CA ASP A 408 34.48 -2.19 -8.54
C ASP A 408 34.73 -1.75 -9.99
N LYS A 409 35.18 -0.50 -10.16
CA LYS A 409 35.72 0.02 -11.42
C LYS A 409 36.95 -0.78 -11.85
N CYS A 410 37.00 -1.14 -13.13
CA CYS A 410 38.18 -1.74 -13.74
C CYS A 410 39.30 -0.71 -13.93
N THR A 411 40.53 -1.03 -13.53
CA THR A 411 41.71 -0.17 -13.68
C THR A 411 42.44 -0.34 -15.02
N ASN A 412 42.40 -1.54 -15.60
CA ASN A 412 43.13 -1.89 -16.82
C ASN A 412 42.16 -2.38 -17.93
N LEU A 413 41.44 -1.48 -18.57
CA LEU A 413 40.60 -1.80 -19.74
C LEU A 413 41.35 -1.45 -21.03
N SER A 414 41.24 -2.31 -22.05
CA SER A 414 41.75 -2.04 -23.40
C SER A 414 41.09 -0.78 -23.99
N GLU A 415 41.83 -0.03 -24.81
CA GLU A 415 41.29 1.13 -25.53
C GLU A 415 40.02 0.76 -26.31
N GLY A 416 38.94 1.53 -26.11
CA GLY A 416 37.64 1.33 -26.77
C GLY A 416 36.56 0.60 -25.95
N VAL A 417 36.88 0.00 -24.80
CA VAL A 417 35.85 -0.62 -23.93
C VAL A 417 35.19 0.41 -23.02
N LEU A 418 33.87 0.59 -23.15
CA LEU A 418 33.09 1.50 -22.29
C LEU A 418 33.14 1.04 -20.82
N SER A 419 33.86 1.77 -19.98
CA SER A 419 34.03 1.49 -18.53
C SER A 419 32.70 1.34 -17.78
N VAL A 420 31.61 1.91 -18.28
CA VAL A 420 30.29 1.88 -17.62
C VAL A 420 29.63 0.49 -17.70
N ARG A 421 29.96 -0.31 -18.74
CA ARG A 421 29.42 -1.66 -18.97
C ARG A 421 30.26 -2.79 -18.36
N LYS A 422 31.33 -2.45 -17.63
CA LYS A 422 32.26 -3.42 -17.05
C LYS A 422 32.40 -3.18 -15.54
N ARG A 423 32.58 -4.27 -14.80
CA ARG A 423 32.91 -4.27 -13.38
C ARG A 423 34.03 -5.26 -13.13
N CYS A 424 34.87 -5.02 -12.14
CA CYS A 424 36.04 -5.85 -11.88
C CYS A 424 36.13 -6.27 -10.43
N HIS A 425 36.58 -7.50 -10.21
CA HIS A 425 37.04 -7.96 -8.91
C HIS A 425 38.42 -8.59 -9.10
N LYS A 426 39.44 -7.98 -8.49
CA LYS A 426 40.85 -8.34 -8.73
C LYS A 426 41.17 -8.25 -10.23
N HIS A 427 41.54 -9.37 -10.86
CA HIS A 427 41.86 -9.46 -12.29
C HIS A 427 40.69 -9.98 -13.15
N GLN A 428 39.53 -10.24 -12.57
CA GLN A 428 38.36 -10.75 -13.30
C GLN A 428 37.45 -9.60 -13.72
N VAL A 429 36.99 -9.64 -14.97
CA VAL A 429 36.09 -8.65 -15.58
C VAL A 429 34.70 -9.27 -15.74
N PHE A 430 33.68 -8.53 -15.34
CA PHE A 430 32.27 -8.90 -15.39
C PHE A 430 31.49 -7.91 -16.26
N ASP A 431 30.53 -8.43 -17.01
CA ASP A 431 29.62 -7.64 -17.82
C ASP A 431 28.48 -7.07 -16.98
N TYR A 432 28.24 -5.77 -17.11
CA TYR A 432 27.20 -5.04 -16.41
C TYR A 432 26.16 -4.49 -17.40
N PRO A 433 24.83 -4.66 -17.14
CA PRO A 433 24.21 -5.21 -15.92
C PRO A 433 24.04 -6.75 -15.87
N GLN A 434 24.59 -7.52 -16.81
CA GLN A 434 24.37 -8.98 -16.92
C GLN A 434 24.70 -9.75 -15.65
N VAL A 435 25.82 -9.40 -14.98
CA VAL A 435 26.26 -10.07 -13.75
C VAL A 435 25.24 -9.99 -12.61
N LEU A 436 24.36 -8.99 -12.62
CA LEU A 436 23.30 -8.85 -11.62
C LEU A 436 22.30 -10.02 -11.67
N GLN A 437 22.11 -10.66 -12.84
CA GLN A 437 21.23 -11.82 -12.97
C GLN A 437 21.77 -13.07 -12.28
N GLU A 438 23.05 -13.06 -11.90
CA GLU A 438 23.72 -14.15 -11.19
C GLU A 438 23.63 -14.03 -9.67
N ALA A 439 22.99 -12.99 -9.13
CA ALA A 439 22.85 -12.77 -7.70
C ALA A 439 21.39 -12.84 -7.23
N THR A 440 21.17 -13.32 -6.00
CA THR A 440 19.84 -13.34 -5.36
C THR A 440 19.49 -11.95 -4.83
N PHE A 441 20.42 -11.36 -4.07
CA PHE A 441 20.33 -10.03 -3.51
C PHE A 441 21.39 -9.11 -4.11
N CYS A 442 21.01 -7.88 -4.44
CA CYS A 442 21.90 -6.88 -5.00
C CYS A 442 21.88 -5.62 -4.14
N VAL A 443 23.05 -5.21 -3.67
CA VAL A 443 23.22 -4.07 -2.80
C VAL A 443 22.99 -2.76 -3.58
N VAL A 444 22.14 -1.89 -3.02
CA VAL A 444 21.89 -0.52 -3.48
C VAL A 444 22.23 0.43 -2.32
N LEU A 445 23.48 0.85 -2.27
CA LEU A 445 24.06 1.75 -1.27
C LEU A 445 23.80 3.22 -1.60
N ARG A 446 23.81 4.03 -0.54
CA ARG A 446 23.93 5.48 -0.62
C ARG A 446 25.14 5.90 -1.46
N GLY A 447 24.89 6.68 -2.50
CA GLY A 447 25.91 7.37 -3.29
C GLY A 447 25.92 8.88 -3.01
N ALA A 448 26.71 9.63 -3.78
CA ALA A 448 26.68 11.09 -3.73
C ALA A 448 25.28 11.65 -4.04
N ARG A 449 24.55 11.01 -4.96
CA ARG A 449 23.10 11.19 -5.13
C ARG A 449 22.39 10.01 -4.47
N LEU A 450 21.28 10.29 -3.78
CA LEU A 450 20.43 9.24 -3.20
C LEU A 450 19.79 8.38 -4.31
N GLY A 451 19.12 9.03 -5.25
CA GLY A 451 18.54 8.40 -6.43
C GLY A 451 19.61 7.99 -7.44
N GLN A 452 19.63 6.71 -7.83
CA GLN A 452 20.64 6.16 -8.72
C GLN A 452 20.02 5.15 -9.70
N ALA A 453 20.58 5.10 -10.92
CA ALA A 453 20.22 4.12 -11.95
C ALA A 453 20.45 2.66 -11.53
N ALA A 454 21.33 2.43 -10.54
CA ALA A 454 21.61 1.11 -10.00
C ALA A 454 20.36 0.37 -9.51
N LEU A 455 19.38 1.08 -8.92
CA LEU A 455 18.11 0.47 -8.53
C LEU A 455 17.36 -0.07 -9.75
N SER A 456 17.25 0.73 -10.81
CA SER A 456 16.64 0.34 -12.08
C SER A 456 17.34 -0.86 -12.71
N ASP A 457 18.68 -0.89 -12.68
CA ASP A 457 19.49 -2.00 -13.19
C ASP A 457 19.28 -3.31 -12.41
N VAL A 458 19.20 -3.21 -11.08
CA VAL A 458 18.90 -4.35 -10.20
C VAL A 458 17.51 -4.92 -10.47
N LEU A 459 16.50 -4.05 -10.64
CA LEU A 459 15.14 -4.48 -10.92
C LEU A 459 15.03 -5.20 -12.28
N ARG A 460 15.65 -4.62 -13.33
CA ARG A 460 15.69 -5.24 -14.66
C ARG A 460 16.32 -6.64 -14.63
N ALA A 461 17.37 -6.82 -13.82
CA ALA A 461 18.05 -8.10 -13.70
C ALA A 461 17.25 -9.16 -12.93
N GLY A 462 16.16 -8.77 -12.23
CA GLY A 462 15.38 -9.67 -11.38
C GLY A 462 16.10 -10.04 -10.08
N CYS A 463 17.05 -9.22 -9.65
CA CYS A 463 17.79 -9.37 -8.39
C CYS A 463 17.08 -8.57 -7.29
N VAL A 464 16.96 -9.11 -6.07
CA VAL A 464 16.24 -8.42 -4.99
C VAL A 464 17.11 -7.28 -4.45
N PRO A 465 16.71 -6.00 -4.58
CA PRO A 465 17.47 -4.88 -4.07
C PRO A 465 17.54 -4.91 -2.54
N VAL A 466 18.75 -4.77 -2.02
CA VAL A 466 19.04 -4.51 -0.61
C VAL A 466 19.41 -3.04 -0.49
N VAL A 467 18.44 -2.23 -0.06
CA VAL A 467 18.55 -0.77 -0.05
C VAL A 467 19.18 -0.34 1.27
N ILE A 468 20.31 0.34 1.18
CA ILE A 468 21.08 0.87 2.31
C ILE A 468 21.27 2.37 2.08
N ALA A 469 20.22 3.13 2.41
CA ALA A 469 20.16 4.58 2.30
C ALA A 469 19.01 5.11 3.17
N ASP A 470 19.30 5.48 4.42
CA ASP A 470 18.27 5.62 5.48
C ASP A 470 17.22 6.70 5.19
N SER A 471 17.63 7.76 4.48
CA SER A 471 16.76 8.90 4.18
C SER A 471 16.11 8.84 2.80
N TYR A 472 16.43 7.86 1.96
CA TYR A 472 16.00 7.81 0.57
C TYR A 472 14.52 7.44 0.43
N ILE A 473 13.76 8.24 -0.30
CA ILE A 473 12.37 7.94 -0.63
C ILE A 473 12.33 7.10 -1.90
N LEU A 474 12.02 5.81 -1.76
CA LEU A 474 11.94 4.89 -2.89
C LEU A 474 10.92 5.35 -3.95
N PRO A 475 11.17 5.06 -5.24
CA PRO A 475 10.28 5.48 -6.32
C PRO A 475 8.86 4.97 -6.15
N PHE A 476 7.88 5.84 -6.38
CA PHE A 476 6.45 5.55 -6.29
C PHE A 476 6.03 4.89 -4.95
N SER A 477 6.76 5.16 -3.86
CA SER A 477 6.54 4.53 -2.55
C SER A 477 5.16 4.77 -1.93
N GLU A 478 4.40 5.73 -2.46
CA GLU A 478 3.02 5.97 -2.04
C GLU A 478 2.02 4.93 -2.58
N VAL A 479 2.35 4.26 -3.70
CA VAL A 479 1.49 3.22 -4.33
C VAL A 479 2.16 1.85 -4.43
N LEU A 480 3.50 1.78 -4.48
CA LEU A 480 4.25 0.53 -4.56
C LEU A 480 4.69 0.05 -3.18
N ASP A 481 4.32 -1.17 -2.82
CA ASP A 481 4.77 -1.83 -1.59
C ASP A 481 6.17 -2.43 -1.78
N TRP A 482 7.16 -1.62 -1.43
CA TRP A 482 8.57 -2.01 -1.49
C TRP A 482 8.94 -3.15 -0.55
N LYS A 483 8.15 -3.48 0.48
CA LYS A 483 8.43 -4.65 1.34
C LYS A 483 8.30 -5.97 0.59
N ARG A 484 7.51 -5.99 -0.48
CA ARG A 484 7.35 -7.16 -1.35
C ARG A 484 8.46 -7.32 -2.38
N ALA A 485 9.24 -6.27 -2.64
CA ALA A 485 10.23 -6.24 -3.72
C ALA A 485 11.66 -5.96 -3.25
N SER A 486 11.87 -5.55 -2.00
CA SER A 486 13.18 -5.11 -1.50
C SER A 486 13.37 -5.45 -0.03
N VAL A 487 14.63 -5.41 0.41
CA VAL A 487 15.01 -5.46 1.82
C VAL A 487 15.70 -4.14 2.15
N VAL A 488 15.18 -3.39 3.13
CA VAL A 488 15.81 -2.14 3.59
C VAL A 488 16.64 -2.46 4.82
N VAL A 489 17.94 -2.14 4.77
CA VAL A 489 18.87 -2.35 5.89
C VAL A 489 19.44 -0.99 6.29
N PRO A 490 19.37 -0.60 7.57
CA PRO A 490 19.96 0.65 8.04
C PRO A 490 21.45 0.74 7.74
N GLU A 491 21.94 1.93 7.42
CA GLU A 491 23.36 2.17 7.08
C GLU A 491 24.32 1.68 8.20
N GLU A 492 23.92 1.79 9.46
CA GLU A 492 24.70 1.32 10.62
C GLU A 492 24.73 -0.22 10.80
N LYS A 493 23.90 -0.97 10.06
CA LYS A 493 23.73 -2.43 10.19
C LYS A 493 24.25 -3.21 8.99
N ILE A 494 25.10 -2.61 8.16
CA ILE A 494 25.67 -3.27 6.98
C ILE A 494 26.43 -4.55 7.39
N ALA A 495 27.20 -4.53 8.48
CA ALA A 495 27.87 -5.70 9.02
C ALA A 495 26.95 -6.91 9.35
N ASP A 496 25.69 -6.66 9.72
CA ASP A 496 24.69 -7.70 10.04
C ASP A 496 23.82 -8.10 8.84
N MET A 497 23.93 -7.39 7.71
CA MET A 497 23.09 -7.56 6.53
C MET A 497 22.98 -9.02 6.07
N TYR A 498 24.10 -9.75 6.02
CA TYR A 498 24.09 -11.13 5.55
C TYR A 498 23.20 -12.03 6.43
N GLY A 499 23.24 -11.86 7.75
CA GLY A 499 22.40 -12.61 8.69
C GLY A 499 20.92 -12.29 8.54
N VAL A 500 20.59 -11.00 8.32
CA VAL A 500 19.22 -10.56 8.02
C VAL A 500 18.70 -11.23 6.75
N LEU A 501 19.48 -11.22 5.67
CA LEU A 501 19.07 -11.82 4.40
C LEU A 501 18.92 -13.35 4.49
N GLN A 502 19.76 -14.02 5.28
CA GLN A 502 19.64 -15.46 5.51
C GLN A 502 18.37 -15.87 6.26
N SER A 503 17.80 -14.97 7.06
CA SER A 503 16.55 -15.24 7.78
C SER A 503 15.32 -15.30 6.86
N ILE A 504 15.43 -14.82 5.62
CA ILE A 504 14.33 -14.78 4.65
C ILE A 504 14.15 -16.16 4.01
N PRO A 505 12.96 -16.79 4.12
CA PRO A 505 12.69 -18.09 3.51
C PRO A 505 12.81 -18.08 1.98
N ARG A 506 13.25 -19.20 1.40
CA ARG A 506 13.44 -19.34 -0.06
C ARG A 506 12.19 -19.00 -0.88
N ARG A 507 11.02 -19.43 -0.41
CA ARG A 507 9.75 -19.11 -1.08
C ARG A 507 9.51 -17.60 -1.14
N GLN A 508 9.78 -16.90 -0.06
CA GLN A 508 9.65 -15.44 0.00
C GLN A 508 10.66 -14.76 -0.93
N MET A 509 11.90 -15.27 -1.04
CA MET A 509 12.88 -14.76 -2.00
C MET A 509 12.41 -14.90 -3.46
N GLU A 510 11.81 -16.04 -3.82
CA GLU A 510 11.25 -16.28 -5.16
C GLU A 510 10.03 -15.40 -5.46
N GLU A 511 9.22 -15.08 -4.43
CA GLU A 511 8.12 -14.10 -4.52
C GLU A 511 8.66 -12.68 -4.70
N MET A 512 9.69 -12.29 -3.96
CA MET A 512 10.36 -11.00 -4.12
C MET A 512 10.97 -10.83 -5.52
N GLN A 513 11.65 -11.86 -6.05
CA GLN A 513 12.19 -11.82 -7.42
C GLN A 513 11.10 -11.66 -8.49
N ARG A 514 9.90 -12.23 -8.28
CA ARG A 514 8.75 -12.03 -9.17
C ARG A 514 8.23 -10.60 -9.07
N GLN A 515 8.11 -10.08 -7.84
CA GLN A 515 7.65 -8.72 -7.59
C GLN A 515 8.61 -7.68 -8.20
N VAL A 516 9.91 -7.90 -8.07
CA VAL A 516 10.96 -7.06 -8.65
C VAL A 516 10.78 -6.88 -10.17
N ARG A 517 10.55 -7.98 -10.89
CA ARG A 517 10.31 -7.91 -12.34
C ARG A 517 9.02 -7.20 -12.67
N TRP A 518 7.96 -7.46 -11.91
CA TRP A 518 6.69 -6.76 -12.09
C TRP A 518 6.86 -5.24 -11.96
N PHE A 519 7.56 -4.76 -10.92
CA PHE A 519 7.85 -3.34 -10.75
C PHE A 519 8.66 -2.77 -11.91
N TRP A 520 9.64 -3.52 -12.41
CA TRP A 520 10.38 -3.13 -13.61
C TRP A 520 9.48 -2.97 -14.83
N ASP A 521 8.78 -4.05 -15.22
CA ASP A 521 7.99 -4.12 -16.44
C ASP A 521 6.83 -3.12 -16.44
N ALA A 522 6.17 -2.92 -15.29
CA ALA A 522 5.02 -2.04 -15.18
C ALA A 522 5.42 -0.56 -15.08
N TYR A 523 6.49 -0.22 -14.34
CA TYR A 523 6.70 1.17 -13.89
C TYR A 523 8.07 1.77 -14.19
N PHE A 524 9.12 0.95 -14.41
CA PHE A 524 10.51 1.46 -14.59
C PHE A 524 11.05 1.26 -16.00
N GLN A 525 10.47 0.37 -16.80
CA GLN A 525 11.06 -0.10 -18.07
C GLN A 525 11.34 0.99 -19.11
N SER A 526 10.67 2.14 -19.02
CA SER A 526 10.82 3.23 -19.98
C SER A 526 10.44 4.56 -19.35
N ILE A 527 10.91 5.66 -19.96
CA ILE A 527 10.45 7.01 -19.63
C ILE A 527 8.92 7.14 -19.75
N LYS A 528 8.32 6.48 -20.74
CA LYS A 528 6.86 6.45 -20.91
C LYS A 528 6.16 5.83 -19.70
N ALA A 529 6.64 4.68 -19.20
CA ALA A 529 6.05 4.04 -18.03
C ALA A 529 6.14 4.95 -16.79
N ILE A 530 7.30 5.57 -16.59
CA ILE A 530 7.55 6.51 -15.49
C ILE A 530 6.59 7.71 -15.56
N ALA A 531 6.49 8.36 -16.73
CA ALA A 531 5.64 9.53 -16.93
C ALA A 531 4.16 9.21 -16.71
N LEU A 532 3.67 8.09 -17.24
CA LEU A 532 2.27 7.69 -17.08
C LEU A 532 1.94 7.27 -15.64
N ALA A 533 2.85 6.59 -14.95
CA ALA A 533 2.69 6.26 -13.53
C ALA A 533 2.63 7.54 -12.67
N THR A 534 3.51 8.51 -12.92
CA THR A 534 3.46 9.83 -12.25
C THR A 534 2.12 10.53 -12.46
N LEU A 535 1.62 10.57 -13.70
CA LEU A 535 0.33 11.21 -14.00
C LEU A 535 -0.84 10.45 -13.37
N GLN A 536 -0.80 9.12 -13.35
CA GLN A 536 -1.83 8.30 -12.72
C GLN A 536 -1.88 8.52 -11.21
N ILE A 537 -0.74 8.60 -10.54
CA ILE A 537 -0.66 8.93 -9.11
C ILE A 537 -1.31 10.29 -8.83
N ILE A 538 -0.99 11.32 -9.62
CA ILE A 538 -1.60 12.64 -9.44
C ILE A 538 -3.10 12.58 -9.76
N ASN A 539 -3.50 11.80 -10.76
CA ASN A 539 -4.90 11.58 -11.09
C ASN A 539 -5.70 10.96 -9.93
N ASP A 540 -5.13 9.93 -9.29
CA ASP A 540 -5.75 9.22 -8.16
C ASP A 540 -5.93 10.15 -6.95
N ARG A 541 -5.00 11.10 -6.74
CA ARG A 541 -5.15 12.15 -5.71
C ARG A 541 -6.31 13.11 -6.01
N ILE A 542 -6.61 13.38 -7.28
CA ILE A 542 -7.71 14.28 -7.70
C ILE A 542 -9.05 13.55 -7.74
N TYR A 543 -9.07 12.31 -8.21
CA TYR A 543 -10.28 11.48 -8.35
C TYR A 543 -10.18 10.22 -7.47
N PRO A 544 -10.21 10.35 -6.14
CA PRO A 544 -9.98 9.23 -5.22
C PRO A 544 -11.01 8.10 -5.34
N TYR A 545 -12.23 8.41 -5.80
CA TYR A 545 -13.28 7.41 -6.04
C TYR A 545 -13.03 6.52 -7.27
N ALA A 546 -12.18 6.97 -8.19
CA ALA A 546 -11.78 6.24 -9.40
C ALA A 546 -10.30 5.82 -9.35
N ALA A 547 -9.66 5.95 -8.19
CA ALA A 547 -8.26 5.63 -8.01
C ALA A 547 -7.99 4.14 -8.23
N ILE A 548 -6.78 3.85 -8.74
CA ILE A 548 -6.32 2.47 -8.89
C ILE A 548 -6.14 1.86 -7.50
N SER A 549 -6.67 0.64 -7.29
CA SER A 549 -6.57 -0.02 -6.00
C SER A 549 -5.13 -0.45 -5.68
N TYR A 550 -4.86 -0.64 -4.40
CA TYR A 550 -3.57 -1.16 -3.93
C TYR A 550 -3.16 -2.45 -4.66
N GLU A 551 -4.10 -3.39 -4.83
CA GLU A 551 -3.88 -4.66 -5.51
C GLU A 551 -3.56 -4.45 -6.98
N GLN A 552 -4.22 -3.51 -7.67
CA GLN A 552 -3.93 -3.23 -9.07
C GLN A 552 -2.51 -2.64 -9.28
N TRP A 553 -2.01 -1.86 -8.32
CA TRP A 553 -0.62 -1.38 -8.34
C TRP A 553 0.40 -2.51 -8.07
N ASN A 554 0.07 -3.43 -7.17
CA ASN A 554 1.06 -4.35 -6.59
C ASN A 554 0.93 -5.82 -7.02
N ASP A 555 -0.18 -6.24 -7.62
CA ASP A 555 -0.40 -7.63 -8.03
C ASP A 555 -0.29 -7.79 -9.55
N PRO A 556 0.65 -8.62 -10.05
CA PRO A 556 0.81 -8.80 -11.49
C PRO A 556 -0.43 -9.44 -12.13
N PRO A 557 -0.77 -9.14 -13.41
CA PRO A 557 -1.96 -9.64 -14.09
C PRO A 557 -2.08 -11.17 -14.16
N ALA A 558 -0.96 -11.89 -14.09
CA ALA A 558 -0.93 -13.36 -14.01
C ALA A 558 -1.42 -13.91 -12.65
N VAL A 559 -1.51 -13.05 -11.64
CA VAL A 559 -2.15 -13.28 -10.33
C VAL A 559 -3.55 -12.65 -10.34
N LYS A 560 -4.23 -12.70 -11.50
CA LYS A 560 -5.69 -12.54 -11.51
C LYS A 560 -6.27 -13.81 -10.89
N TRP A 561 -6.55 -13.75 -9.59
CA TRP A 561 -7.54 -14.63 -8.99
C TRP A 561 -8.81 -14.44 -9.84
N SER A 562 -9.15 -15.40 -10.69
CA SER A 562 -10.31 -15.36 -11.60
C SER A 562 -11.65 -15.23 -10.87
N SER A 563 -11.61 -15.14 -9.54
CA SER A 563 -12.74 -15.10 -8.61
C SER A 563 -12.84 -13.81 -7.78
N VAL A 564 -11.82 -12.92 -7.82
CA VAL A 564 -11.80 -11.69 -7.01
C VAL A 564 -12.35 -10.52 -7.84
N SER A 565 -13.62 -10.20 -7.60
CA SER A 565 -14.24 -8.94 -8.03
C SER A 565 -14.97 -8.40 -6.83
N ASN A 566 -14.50 -7.29 -6.24
CA ASN A 566 -15.22 -6.67 -5.13
C ASN A 566 -16.59 -6.19 -5.65
N PRO A 567 -17.70 -6.83 -5.27
CA PRO A 567 -19.03 -6.47 -5.78
C PRO A 567 -19.62 -5.29 -5.00
N LEU A 568 -18.97 -4.90 -3.89
CA LEU A 568 -19.33 -3.77 -3.06
C LEU A 568 -18.55 -2.57 -3.60
N PHE A 569 -19.14 -1.85 -4.58
CA PHE A 569 -18.62 -0.57 -5.10
C PHE A 569 -18.70 0.54 -4.03
N LEU A 570 -17.99 0.39 -2.91
CA LEU A 570 -18.14 1.25 -1.73
C LEU A 570 -16.85 2.03 -1.40
N PRO A 571 -16.67 3.22 -1.97
CA PRO A 571 -15.65 4.17 -1.52
C PRO A 571 -16.14 5.10 -0.38
N LEU A 572 -17.36 4.90 0.16
CA LEU A 572 -17.94 5.73 1.21
C LEU A 572 -18.19 4.92 2.49
N ILE A 573 -17.69 5.44 3.63
CA ILE A 573 -17.97 4.95 4.99
C ILE A 573 -19.50 4.90 5.18
N PRO A 574 -20.13 3.74 5.49
CA PRO A 574 -21.56 3.65 5.74
C PRO A 574 -22.01 4.65 6.81
N PRO A 575 -23.18 5.30 6.70
CA PRO A 575 -23.63 6.29 7.67
C PRO A 575 -23.90 5.66 9.05
N GLN A 576 -23.49 6.34 10.13
CA GLN A 576 -23.71 5.86 11.52
C GLN A 576 -25.20 5.61 11.82
N SER A 577 -26.09 6.41 11.24
CA SER A 577 -27.54 6.38 11.53
C SER A 577 -28.25 5.08 11.16
N GLN A 578 -27.66 4.23 10.31
CA GLN A 578 -28.26 2.94 9.95
C GLN A 578 -27.99 1.84 10.99
N GLY A 579 -26.94 1.99 11.79
CA GLY A 579 -26.54 0.97 12.77
C GLY A 579 -26.28 -0.41 12.16
N PHE A 580 -26.50 -1.45 12.96
CA PHE A 580 -26.34 -2.85 12.56
C PHE A 580 -27.48 -3.74 13.07
N THR A 581 -27.65 -4.91 12.43
CA THR A 581 -28.55 -5.98 12.88
C THR A 581 -27.71 -7.07 13.54
N ALA A 582 -28.03 -7.41 14.78
CA ALA A 582 -27.41 -8.54 15.46
C ALA A 582 -28.16 -9.84 15.15
N ILE A 583 -27.44 -10.90 14.79
CA ILE A 583 -27.98 -12.24 14.56
C ILE A 583 -27.39 -13.17 15.61
N VAL A 584 -28.27 -13.79 16.40
CA VAL A 584 -27.90 -14.78 17.42
C VAL A 584 -28.51 -16.12 17.05
N LEU A 585 -27.68 -17.10 16.71
CA LEU A 585 -28.12 -18.48 16.53
C LEU A 585 -28.17 -19.16 17.89
N THR A 586 -29.28 -19.82 18.21
CA THR A 586 -29.41 -20.49 19.51
C THR A 586 -29.94 -21.92 19.41
N TYR A 587 -29.38 -22.79 20.24
CA TYR A 587 -29.82 -24.17 20.42
C TYR A 587 -29.76 -24.55 21.91
N ASP A 588 -30.94 -24.61 22.54
CA ASP A 588 -31.14 -25.05 23.93
C ASP A 588 -30.34 -24.31 25.03
N ARG A 589 -29.97 -23.04 24.80
CA ARG A 589 -29.21 -22.20 25.75
C ARG A 589 -29.93 -20.89 26.09
N VAL A 590 -31.20 -20.99 26.47
CA VAL A 590 -32.09 -19.82 26.68
C VAL A 590 -31.54 -18.82 27.71
N GLU A 591 -30.98 -19.28 28.83
CA GLU A 591 -30.45 -18.37 29.85
C GLU A 591 -29.26 -17.56 29.33
N SER A 592 -28.31 -18.22 28.66
CA SER A 592 -27.15 -17.58 28.06
C SER A 592 -27.55 -16.61 26.96
N LEU A 593 -28.47 -17.03 26.08
CA LEU A 593 -29.07 -16.19 25.06
C LEU A 593 -29.64 -14.89 25.63
N PHE A 594 -30.39 -14.96 26.74
CA PHE A 594 -30.98 -13.76 27.36
C PHE A 594 -29.91 -12.80 27.90
N ARG A 595 -28.78 -13.31 28.38
CA ARG A 595 -27.64 -12.49 28.80
C ARG A 595 -26.96 -11.82 27.60
N VAL A 596 -26.71 -12.57 26.53
CA VAL A 596 -26.15 -12.03 25.27
C VAL A 596 -27.05 -10.92 24.72
N ILE A 597 -28.36 -11.15 24.63
CA ILE A 597 -29.35 -10.14 24.19
C ILE A 597 -29.27 -8.89 25.05
N THR A 598 -29.18 -9.05 26.37
CA THR A 598 -29.11 -7.93 27.31
C THR A 598 -27.86 -7.09 27.09
N GLU A 599 -26.68 -7.70 26.91
CA GLU A 599 -25.43 -6.96 26.66
C GLU A 599 -25.41 -6.30 25.27
N VAL A 600 -25.79 -7.02 24.22
CA VAL A 600 -25.83 -6.47 22.85
C VAL A 600 -26.83 -5.30 22.77
N SER A 601 -27.94 -5.35 23.52
CA SER A 601 -28.94 -4.27 23.55
C SER A 601 -28.46 -2.94 24.13
N LYS A 602 -27.32 -2.93 24.82
CA LYS A 602 -26.71 -1.70 25.35
C LYS A 602 -25.97 -0.90 24.28
N VAL A 603 -25.64 -1.53 23.14
CA VAL A 603 -24.85 -0.93 22.07
C VAL A 603 -25.67 0.17 21.37
N PRO A 604 -25.19 1.42 21.31
CA PRO A 604 -25.95 2.52 20.73
C PRO A 604 -26.34 2.32 19.26
N SER A 605 -25.49 1.65 18.48
CA SER A 605 -25.72 1.43 17.04
C SER A 605 -26.53 0.17 16.72
N LEU A 606 -27.00 -0.58 17.72
CA LEU A 606 -27.87 -1.72 17.46
C LEU A 606 -29.22 -1.20 16.94
N SER A 607 -29.63 -1.68 15.76
CA SER A 607 -30.91 -1.30 15.14
C SER A 607 -31.97 -2.38 15.25
N LYS A 608 -31.56 -3.66 15.20
CA LYS A 608 -32.47 -4.81 15.29
C LYS A 608 -31.74 -6.03 15.82
N LEU A 609 -32.46 -6.89 16.54
CA LEU A 609 -31.95 -8.18 16.99
C LEU A 609 -32.78 -9.31 16.40
N LEU A 610 -32.12 -10.24 15.72
CA LEU A 610 -32.70 -11.41 15.10
C LEU A 610 -32.19 -12.67 15.82
N VAL A 611 -33.09 -13.42 16.43
CA VAL A 611 -32.79 -14.72 17.03
C VAL A 611 -33.18 -15.82 16.06
N VAL A 612 -32.19 -16.59 15.62
CA VAL A 612 -32.38 -17.76 14.78
C VAL A 612 -32.53 -18.96 15.72
N TRP A 613 -33.78 -19.39 15.92
CA TRP A 613 -34.14 -20.46 16.82
C TRP A 613 -33.94 -21.81 16.15
N ASN A 614 -32.88 -22.51 16.53
CA ASN A 614 -32.40 -23.70 15.83
C ASN A 614 -32.91 -25.03 16.41
N ASN A 615 -33.78 -24.98 17.43
CA ASN A 615 -34.32 -26.18 18.08
C ASN A 615 -35.75 -26.47 17.63
N GLN A 616 -35.95 -27.55 16.87
CA GLN A 616 -37.24 -27.96 16.31
C GLN A 616 -38.12 -28.66 17.36
N ASN A 617 -37.50 -29.26 18.37
CA ASN A 617 -38.17 -30.04 19.42
C ASN A 617 -38.74 -29.15 20.54
N LYS A 618 -38.30 -27.89 20.63
CA LYS A 618 -38.67 -26.96 21.70
C LYS A 618 -39.20 -25.67 21.09
N ASN A 619 -40.37 -25.22 21.55
CA ASN A 619 -40.88 -23.90 21.18
C ASN A 619 -40.01 -22.80 21.81
N PRO A 620 -39.83 -21.65 21.13
CA PRO A 620 -39.28 -20.46 21.77
C PRO A 620 -40.08 -20.11 23.04
N PRO A 621 -39.44 -19.52 24.06
CA PRO A 621 -40.13 -19.04 25.27
C PRO A 621 -41.25 -18.06 24.93
N GLU A 622 -42.27 -17.98 25.78
CA GLU A 622 -43.33 -16.98 25.65
C GLU A 622 -42.76 -15.56 25.67
N ASP A 623 -43.33 -14.66 24.85
CA ASP A 623 -42.87 -13.28 24.64
C ASP A 623 -42.65 -12.49 25.95
N SER A 624 -43.41 -12.79 27.01
CA SER A 624 -43.27 -12.14 28.32
C SER A 624 -41.97 -12.48 29.06
N LEU A 625 -41.31 -13.59 28.73
CA LEU A 625 -40.07 -14.04 29.37
C LEU A 625 -38.82 -13.41 28.73
N TRP A 626 -38.95 -12.85 27.54
CA TRP A 626 -37.82 -12.26 26.81
C TRP A 626 -37.33 -10.96 27.47
N PRO A 627 -36.02 -10.65 27.41
CA PRO A 627 -35.50 -9.38 27.89
C PRO A 627 -36.18 -8.18 27.20
N LYS A 628 -36.65 -7.22 27.99
CA LYS A 628 -37.25 -5.99 27.47
C LYS A 628 -36.16 -5.04 26.98
N ILE A 629 -35.96 -4.98 25.68
CA ILE A 629 -34.96 -4.15 25.02
C ILE A 629 -35.60 -3.02 24.22
N ARG A 630 -34.81 -1.99 23.89
CA ARG A 630 -35.30 -0.79 23.18
C ARG A 630 -35.43 -0.98 21.66
N VAL A 631 -34.75 -1.98 21.11
CA VAL A 631 -34.74 -2.28 19.68
C VAL A 631 -35.73 -3.41 19.35
N PRO A 632 -36.24 -3.51 18.11
CA PRO A 632 -37.07 -4.64 17.71
C PRO A 632 -36.30 -5.97 17.84
N LEU A 633 -36.92 -6.93 18.52
CA LEU A 633 -36.45 -8.32 18.62
C LEU A 633 -37.37 -9.22 17.78
N LYS A 634 -36.81 -9.99 16.86
CA LYS A 634 -37.54 -10.99 16.08
C LYS A 634 -36.96 -12.37 16.31
N VAL A 635 -37.83 -13.37 16.49
CA VAL A 635 -37.46 -14.79 16.53
C VAL A 635 -37.89 -15.46 15.24
N VAL A 636 -36.95 -16.12 14.56
CA VAL A 636 -37.21 -16.93 13.36
C VAL A 636 -36.92 -18.39 13.68
N ARG A 637 -37.90 -19.25 13.43
CA ARG A 637 -37.80 -20.69 13.68
C ARG A 637 -37.29 -21.38 12.43
N THR A 638 -36.22 -22.16 12.57
CA THR A 638 -35.63 -22.89 11.43
C THR A 638 -36.30 -24.25 11.25
N ALA A 639 -36.35 -24.73 10.01
CA ALA A 639 -36.90 -26.04 9.69
C ALA A 639 -36.03 -27.20 10.20
N GLU A 640 -34.71 -27.00 10.26
CA GLU A 640 -33.71 -27.99 10.66
C GLU A 640 -32.59 -27.33 11.46
N ASN A 641 -31.95 -28.08 12.36
CA ASN A 641 -30.79 -27.63 13.12
C ASN A 641 -29.54 -27.59 12.24
N LYS A 642 -29.20 -26.41 11.70
CA LYS A 642 -27.99 -26.17 10.89
C LYS A 642 -27.24 -24.93 11.37
N LEU A 643 -25.91 -24.99 11.42
CA LEU A 643 -25.09 -23.82 11.78
C LEU A 643 -25.16 -22.71 10.74
N SER A 644 -25.30 -23.06 9.45
CA SER A 644 -25.40 -22.08 8.36
C SER A 644 -26.68 -21.24 8.39
N ASN A 645 -27.69 -21.63 9.19
CA ASN A 645 -28.96 -20.89 9.29
C ASN A 645 -28.77 -19.43 9.72
N ARG A 646 -27.67 -19.10 10.42
CA ARG A 646 -27.35 -17.71 10.80
C ARG A 646 -26.90 -16.82 9.63
N PHE A 647 -26.49 -17.43 8.52
CA PHE A 647 -26.05 -16.75 7.30
C PHE A 647 -27.13 -16.69 6.23
N PHE A 648 -28.33 -17.22 6.52
CA PHE A 648 -29.45 -17.07 5.61
C PHE A 648 -29.82 -15.57 5.50
N PRO A 649 -30.12 -15.05 4.29
CA PRO A 649 -30.47 -13.66 4.08
C PRO A 649 -31.95 -13.42 4.44
N TYR A 650 -32.26 -13.43 5.73
CA TYR A 650 -33.60 -13.14 6.23
C TYR A 650 -34.05 -11.73 5.85
N ASP A 651 -35.33 -11.58 5.50
CA ASP A 651 -35.92 -10.28 5.12
C ASP A 651 -35.85 -9.26 6.26
N GLU A 652 -35.77 -9.71 7.51
CA GLU A 652 -35.60 -8.84 8.67
C GLU A 652 -34.24 -8.13 8.72
N ILE A 653 -33.23 -8.58 7.96
CA ILE A 653 -31.89 -7.96 7.89
C ILE A 653 -31.92 -6.72 6.97
N GLU A 654 -32.35 -5.60 7.55
CA GLU A 654 -32.50 -4.34 6.83
C GLU A 654 -31.20 -3.55 6.72
N THR A 655 -30.33 -3.60 7.74
CA THR A 655 -29.07 -2.87 7.83
C THR A 655 -27.99 -3.45 6.89
N GLU A 656 -27.02 -2.63 6.47
CA GLU A 656 -25.87 -3.12 5.69
C GLU A 656 -24.91 -3.94 6.56
N ALA A 657 -24.68 -3.51 7.80
CA ALA A 657 -23.88 -4.21 8.79
C ALA A 657 -24.67 -5.33 9.46
N VAL A 658 -24.06 -6.51 9.58
CA VAL A 658 -24.54 -7.63 10.37
C VAL A 658 -23.51 -7.98 11.43
N LEU A 659 -23.93 -8.04 12.69
CA LEU A 659 -23.16 -8.67 13.77
C LEU A 659 -23.64 -10.11 13.91
N ALA A 660 -22.82 -11.10 13.56
CA ALA A 660 -23.06 -12.47 14.02
C ALA A 660 -22.39 -12.68 15.38
N ILE A 661 -23.15 -13.22 16.32
CA ILE A 661 -22.67 -13.51 17.68
C ILE A 661 -23.24 -14.84 18.18
N ASP A 662 -22.41 -15.66 18.82
CA ASP A 662 -22.84 -16.94 19.42
C ASP A 662 -23.60 -16.69 20.74
N ASP A 663 -24.51 -17.60 21.10
CA ASP A 663 -25.41 -17.47 22.25
C ASP A 663 -24.73 -17.65 23.63
N ASP A 664 -23.42 -17.85 23.66
CA ASP A 664 -22.57 -17.95 24.86
C ASP A 664 -21.49 -16.85 24.99
N ILE A 665 -21.49 -15.86 24.10
CA ILE A 665 -20.53 -14.76 24.11
C ILE A 665 -21.05 -13.59 24.96
N ILE A 666 -20.96 -13.74 26.27
CA ILE A 666 -21.40 -12.73 27.26
C ILE A 666 -20.30 -11.72 27.64
N MET A 667 -19.07 -11.92 27.18
CA MET A 667 -17.93 -11.15 27.69
C MET A 667 -17.75 -9.79 27.01
N LEU A 668 -18.24 -9.62 25.77
CA LEU A 668 -18.02 -8.41 24.99
C LEU A 668 -18.77 -7.22 25.59
N THR A 669 -18.07 -6.12 25.83
CA THR A 669 -18.71 -4.91 26.35
C THR A 669 -19.41 -4.14 25.24
N SER A 670 -20.33 -3.25 25.63
CA SER A 670 -20.97 -2.33 24.68
C SER A 670 -19.95 -1.49 23.89
N ASP A 671 -18.86 -1.05 24.54
CA ASP A 671 -17.81 -0.26 23.90
C ASP A 671 -17.04 -1.09 22.86
N GLU A 672 -16.77 -2.36 23.16
CA GLU A 672 -16.08 -3.26 22.24
C GLU A 672 -16.93 -3.54 20.99
N LEU A 673 -18.24 -3.77 21.18
CA LEU A 673 -19.20 -3.96 20.08
C LEU A 673 -19.38 -2.68 19.25
N GLN A 674 -19.52 -1.53 19.90
CA GLN A 674 -19.60 -0.25 19.20
C GLN A 674 -18.33 0.03 18.39
N PHE A 675 -17.15 -0.19 18.97
CA PHE A 675 -15.89 0.00 18.26
C PHE A 675 -15.72 -0.97 17.09
N GLY A 676 -16.09 -2.24 17.26
CA GLY A 676 -16.09 -3.22 16.16
C GLY A 676 -16.98 -2.79 14.99
N TYR A 677 -18.15 -2.21 15.28
CA TYR A 677 -19.01 -1.61 14.26
C TYR A 677 -18.36 -0.40 13.57
N GLU A 678 -17.74 0.51 14.32
CA GLU A 678 -17.02 1.65 13.73
C GLU A 678 -15.87 1.21 12.80
N VAL A 679 -15.09 0.21 13.22
CA VAL A 679 -14.04 -0.38 12.38
C VAL A 679 -14.65 -1.03 11.13
N TRP A 680 -15.76 -1.76 11.26
CA TRP A 680 -16.44 -2.31 10.08
C TRP A 680 -16.91 -1.22 9.10
N ARG A 681 -17.35 -0.06 9.58
CA ARG A 681 -17.75 1.05 8.71
C ARG A 681 -16.57 1.56 7.86
N GLU A 682 -15.35 1.52 8.38
CA GLU A 682 -14.15 1.88 7.62
C GLU A 682 -13.74 0.80 6.61
N PHE A 683 -14.12 -0.46 6.87
CA PHE A 683 -13.75 -1.62 6.06
C PHE A 683 -14.96 -2.52 5.74
N PRO A 684 -16.02 -2.00 5.08
CA PRO A 684 -17.30 -2.70 4.95
C PRO A 684 -17.22 -3.96 4.08
N ASP A 685 -16.18 -4.08 3.25
CA ASP A 685 -15.90 -5.23 2.41
C ASP A 685 -15.14 -6.35 3.14
N ARG A 686 -14.72 -6.15 4.39
CA ARG A 686 -13.94 -7.13 5.15
C ARG A 686 -14.75 -7.71 6.31
N LEU A 687 -14.33 -8.89 6.76
CA LEU A 687 -14.83 -9.49 7.99
C LEU A 687 -14.04 -8.90 9.16
N VAL A 688 -14.74 -8.25 10.08
CA VAL A 688 -14.17 -7.49 11.19
C VAL A 688 -14.64 -8.11 12.50
N GLY A 689 -13.75 -8.57 13.37
CA GLY A 689 -14.20 -9.19 14.62
C GLY A 689 -13.08 -9.55 15.57
N TYR A 690 -13.42 -10.32 16.60
CA TYR A 690 -12.58 -10.44 17.80
C TYR A 690 -11.79 -11.75 17.86
N PRO A 691 -12.40 -12.94 17.66
CA PRO A 691 -11.67 -14.20 17.77
C PRO A 691 -10.85 -14.46 16.50
N GLY A 692 -9.57 -14.09 16.51
CA GLY A 692 -8.63 -14.36 15.42
C GLY A 692 -8.14 -15.81 15.39
N ARG A 693 -7.97 -16.38 14.20
CA ARG A 693 -7.42 -17.73 13.93
C ARG A 693 -6.48 -17.71 12.72
N LEU A 694 -5.70 -18.77 12.60
CA LEU A 694 -4.66 -18.90 11.58
C LEU A 694 -4.82 -20.18 10.78
N HIS A 695 -4.49 -20.11 9.49
CA HIS A 695 -4.21 -21.29 8.67
C HIS A 695 -2.70 -21.35 8.47
N LEU A 696 -2.12 -22.53 8.66
CA LEU A 696 -0.69 -22.78 8.50
C LEU A 696 -0.47 -23.88 7.47
N TRP A 697 0.63 -23.82 6.74
CA TRP A 697 1.05 -24.93 5.90
C TRP A 697 1.87 -25.91 6.73
N ASP A 698 1.38 -27.15 6.87
CA ASP A 698 2.14 -28.23 7.47
C ASP A 698 3.05 -28.85 6.40
N HIS A 699 4.35 -28.62 6.54
CA HIS A 699 5.36 -29.12 5.60
C HIS A 699 5.58 -30.63 5.69
N GLU A 700 5.26 -31.27 6.81
CA GLU A 700 5.42 -32.71 7.00
C GLU A 700 4.26 -33.46 6.34
N MET A 701 3.03 -32.96 6.53
CA MET A 701 1.82 -33.58 5.97
C MET A 701 1.45 -33.07 4.58
N ASN A 702 2.12 -32.01 4.10
CA ASN A 702 1.84 -31.34 2.83
C ASN A 702 0.36 -30.93 2.70
N LYS A 703 -0.20 -30.40 3.80
CA LYS A 703 -1.60 -30.03 3.96
C LYS A 703 -1.71 -28.74 4.77
N TRP A 704 -2.84 -28.04 4.61
CA TRP A 704 -3.16 -26.91 5.47
C TRP A 704 -3.63 -27.39 6.85
N LYS A 705 -3.23 -26.67 7.89
CA LYS A 705 -3.61 -26.92 9.28
C LYS A 705 -4.36 -25.71 9.82
N TYR A 706 -5.44 -25.97 10.56
CA TYR A 706 -6.10 -24.95 11.36
C TYR A 706 -5.32 -24.75 12.66
N GLU A 707 -4.95 -23.51 12.96
CA GLU A 707 -4.23 -23.14 14.17
C GLU A 707 -5.07 -22.21 15.04
N SER A 708 -5.18 -22.60 16.32
CA SER A 708 -5.94 -21.90 17.35
C SER A 708 -5.03 -21.19 18.35
N GLU A 709 -3.72 -21.45 18.29
CA GLU A 709 -2.72 -20.74 19.08
C GLU A 709 -2.70 -19.24 18.79
N TRP A 710 -2.33 -18.48 19.83
CA TRP A 710 -2.38 -17.04 19.83
C TRP A 710 -1.08 -16.47 19.26
N THR A 711 -1.10 -16.10 17.99
CA THR A 711 -0.01 -15.39 17.33
C THR A 711 -0.39 -13.93 17.06
N ASN A 712 0.58 -13.11 16.67
CA ASN A 712 0.32 -11.76 16.14
C ASN A 712 -0.29 -11.81 14.74
N GLU A 713 -0.20 -12.96 14.08
CA GLU A 713 -0.72 -13.24 12.77
C GLU A 713 -2.19 -13.68 12.84
N VAL A 714 -2.98 -13.21 11.89
CA VAL A 714 -4.38 -13.61 11.73
C VAL A 714 -4.67 -13.81 10.25
N SER A 715 -5.48 -14.81 9.94
CA SER A 715 -5.97 -15.04 8.58
C SER A 715 -7.48 -15.27 8.52
N MET A 716 -8.08 -15.55 9.67
CA MET A 716 -9.51 -15.74 9.84
C MET A 716 -9.99 -15.06 11.11
N VAL A 717 -11.22 -14.58 11.08
CA VAL A 717 -11.95 -14.14 12.28
C VAL A 717 -13.21 -14.99 12.39
N LEU A 718 -13.43 -15.58 13.56
CA LEU A 718 -14.59 -16.43 13.77
C LEU A 718 -15.87 -15.60 13.81
N THR A 719 -16.88 -16.02 13.06
CA THR A 719 -18.17 -15.32 12.96
C THR A 719 -19.03 -15.42 14.21
N GLY A 720 -18.58 -16.16 15.23
CA GLY A 720 -19.20 -16.16 16.56
C GLY A 720 -19.08 -14.84 17.31
N ALA A 721 -18.26 -13.90 16.82
CA ALA A 721 -18.32 -12.49 17.19
C ALA A 721 -17.65 -11.66 16.09
N ALA A 722 -18.40 -11.35 15.02
CA ALA A 722 -17.88 -10.58 13.89
C ALA A 722 -18.94 -9.75 13.17
N PHE A 723 -18.51 -8.60 12.68
CA PHE A 723 -19.21 -7.72 11.75
C PHE A 723 -18.84 -8.04 10.30
N TYR A 724 -19.85 -8.06 9.44
CA TYR A 724 -19.68 -8.23 7.99
C TYR A 724 -20.88 -7.63 7.26
N HIS A 725 -20.73 -7.41 5.95
CA HIS A 725 -21.80 -6.87 5.12
C HIS A 725 -22.87 -7.93 4.81
N LYS A 726 -24.16 -7.58 4.91
CA LYS A 726 -25.28 -8.51 4.65
C LYS A 726 -25.27 -9.20 3.28
N TYR A 727 -24.57 -8.60 2.32
CA TYR A 727 -24.36 -9.20 1.00
C TYR A 727 -23.66 -10.57 1.09
N PHE A 728 -22.81 -10.78 2.09
CA PHE A 728 -22.18 -12.07 2.31
C PHE A 728 -23.17 -13.14 2.79
N ASN A 729 -24.32 -12.80 3.42
CA ASN A 729 -25.41 -13.77 3.65
C ASN A 729 -25.94 -14.33 2.33
N TYR A 730 -26.19 -13.44 1.36
CA TYR A 730 -26.67 -13.81 0.04
C TYR A 730 -25.66 -14.68 -0.70
N LEU A 731 -24.38 -14.27 -0.71
CA LEU A 731 -23.34 -15.06 -1.35
C LEU A 731 -23.14 -16.42 -0.68
N TYR A 732 -23.15 -16.47 0.65
CA TYR A 732 -23.00 -17.71 1.39
C TYR A 732 -24.13 -18.69 1.07
N THR A 733 -25.35 -18.18 0.97
CA THR A 733 -26.54 -19.01 0.76
C THR A 733 -26.70 -19.45 -0.70
N TYR A 734 -26.44 -18.56 -1.66
CA TYR A 734 -26.81 -18.79 -3.07
C TYR A 734 -25.64 -18.88 -4.05
N LYS A 735 -24.42 -18.50 -3.63
CA LYS A 735 -23.24 -18.41 -4.52
C LYS A 735 -21.99 -19.10 -3.96
N MET A 736 -22.08 -19.80 -2.83
CA MET A 736 -20.99 -20.60 -2.29
C MET A 736 -20.58 -21.67 -3.32
N PRO A 737 -19.29 -21.75 -3.71
CA PRO A 737 -18.87 -22.69 -4.74
C PRO A 737 -18.88 -24.14 -4.26
N GLY A 738 -19.08 -25.04 -5.22
CA GLY A 738 -19.05 -26.49 -5.01
C GLY A 738 -20.06 -26.98 -3.99
N ASP A 739 -19.65 -27.95 -3.17
CA ASP A 739 -20.44 -28.58 -2.11
C ASP A 739 -20.16 -28.02 -0.71
N ILE A 740 -19.46 -26.88 -0.59
CA ILE A 740 -18.99 -26.34 0.70
C ILE A 740 -20.13 -26.14 1.70
N LYS A 741 -21.25 -25.52 1.27
CA LYS A 741 -22.38 -25.31 2.16
C LYS A 741 -22.98 -26.63 2.65
N ASN A 742 -23.11 -27.62 1.75
CA ASN A 742 -23.62 -28.95 2.10
C ASN A 742 -22.66 -29.67 3.04
N TRP A 743 -21.34 -29.51 2.84
CA TRP A 743 -20.31 -30.02 3.73
C TRP A 743 -20.46 -29.45 5.14
N VAL A 744 -20.57 -28.13 5.25
CA VAL A 744 -20.79 -27.43 6.54
C VAL A 744 -22.07 -27.93 7.22
N ASP A 745 -23.17 -28.02 6.47
CA ASP A 745 -24.46 -28.47 7.01
C ASP A 745 -24.43 -29.93 7.48
N ALA A 746 -23.69 -30.81 6.78
CA ALA A 746 -23.58 -32.22 7.14
C ALA A 746 -22.66 -32.47 8.34
N HIS A 747 -21.60 -31.67 8.50
CA HIS A 747 -20.61 -31.84 9.57
C HIS A 747 -20.91 -31.00 10.81
N MET A 748 -21.86 -30.06 10.74
CA MET A 748 -22.17 -29.13 11.84
C MET A 748 -20.92 -28.41 12.38
N ASN A 749 -20.04 -27.98 11.45
CA ASN A 749 -18.78 -27.30 11.75
C ASN A 749 -18.33 -26.45 10.55
N CYS A 750 -17.32 -25.61 10.74
CA CYS A 750 -16.60 -24.86 9.70
C CYS A 750 -17.41 -23.81 8.91
N GLU A 751 -18.58 -23.42 9.40
CA GLU A 751 -19.41 -22.38 8.79
C GLU A 751 -18.70 -21.02 8.80
N ASP A 752 -17.93 -20.74 9.85
CA ASP A 752 -17.08 -19.57 10.00
C ASP A 752 -15.89 -19.58 9.03
N ILE A 753 -15.20 -20.72 8.90
CA ILE A 753 -14.11 -20.92 7.94
C ILE A 753 -14.63 -20.71 6.52
N ALA A 754 -15.78 -21.29 6.18
CA ALA A 754 -16.41 -21.11 4.87
C ALA A 754 -16.73 -19.64 4.59
N MET A 755 -17.20 -18.88 5.59
CA MET A 755 -17.45 -17.44 5.44
C MET A 755 -16.14 -16.67 5.20
N ASN A 756 -15.06 -17.00 5.93
CA ASN A 756 -13.76 -16.37 5.73
C ASN A 756 -13.19 -16.65 4.33
N PHE A 757 -13.28 -17.91 3.86
CA PHE A 757 -12.89 -18.28 2.50
C PHE A 757 -13.69 -17.50 1.44
N LEU A 758 -15.00 -17.41 1.61
CA LEU A 758 -15.88 -16.68 0.69
C LEU A 758 -15.50 -15.20 0.61
N VAL A 759 -15.38 -14.53 1.76
CA VAL A 759 -15.06 -13.09 1.82
C VAL A 759 -13.67 -12.82 1.24
N ALA A 760 -12.67 -13.60 1.64
CA ALA A 760 -11.29 -13.44 1.16
C ALA A 760 -11.18 -13.71 -0.35
N ASN A 761 -11.89 -14.71 -0.87
CA ASN A 761 -11.90 -15.03 -2.30
C ASN A 761 -12.63 -13.97 -3.14
N VAL A 762 -13.70 -13.36 -2.62
CA VAL A 762 -14.47 -12.35 -3.36
C VAL A 762 -13.77 -11.00 -3.37
N THR A 763 -13.14 -10.63 -2.26
CA THR A 763 -12.53 -9.30 -2.08
C THR A 763 -11.04 -9.26 -2.33
N GLY A 764 -10.36 -10.41 -2.24
CA GLY A 764 -8.91 -10.48 -2.27
C GLY A 764 -8.26 -9.86 -1.03
N LYS A 765 -9.02 -9.56 0.04
CA LYS A 765 -8.51 -8.89 1.24
C LYS A 765 -8.53 -9.85 2.44
N ALA A 766 -7.60 -9.66 3.37
CA ALA A 766 -7.57 -10.42 4.62
C ALA A 766 -8.71 -9.99 5.57
N VAL A 767 -8.83 -10.59 6.74
CA VAL A 767 -9.73 -10.12 7.81
C VAL A 767 -9.15 -8.94 8.60
N ILE A 768 -9.96 -8.33 9.48
CA ILE A 768 -9.49 -7.35 10.47
C ILE A 768 -9.82 -7.85 11.88
N LYS A 769 -8.80 -8.01 12.70
CA LYS A 769 -8.95 -8.29 14.12
C LYS A 769 -9.16 -7.01 14.90
N VAL A 770 -10.05 -7.02 15.87
CA VAL A 770 -10.35 -5.87 16.74
C VAL A 770 -10.06 -6.23 18.19
N THR A 771 -9.51 -5.27 18.94
CA THR A 771 -9.25 -5.37 20.39
C THR A 771 -8.19 -6.41 20.81
N PRO A 772 -7.52 -6.22 21.96
CA PRO A 772 -6.52 -7.14 22.51
C PRO A 772 -7.08 -8.44 23.12
N ARG A 773 -8.41 -8.58 23.28
CA ARG A 773 -8.97 -9.54 24.23
C ARG A 773 -8.59 -10.98 23.87
N LYS A 774 -8.07 -11.68 24.88
CA LYS A 774 -7.37 -12.96 24.75
C LYS A 774 -8.25 -14.18 25.07
N LYS A 775 -9.46 -14.01 25.62
CA LYS A 775 -10.38 -15.13 25.95
C LYS A 775 -11.85 -14.70 25.78
N PHE A 776 -12.62 -15.57 25.13
CA PHE A 776 -14.09 -15.52 25.04
C PHE A 776 -14.66 -16.80 25.66
N LYS A 777 -14.29 -17.10 26.92
CA LYS A 777 -14.85 -18.26 27.64
C LYS A 777 -15.79 -17.73 28.72
N CYS A 778 -17.08 -18.06 28.60
CA CYS A 778 -18.08 -17.81 29.62
C CYS A 778 -17.67 -18.50 30.94
N PRO A 779 -17.39 -17.75 32.03
CA PRO A 779 -16.96 -18.34 33.31
C PRO A 779 -18.09 -19.07 34.05
N GLU A 780 -19.34 -18.68 33.77
CA GLU A 780 -20.54 -19.12 34.48
C GLU A 780 -21.35 -20.16 33.71
N CYS A 781 -20.97 -20.43 32.45
CA CYS A 781 -21.59 -21.47 31.65
C CYS A 781 -21.02 -22.81 32.14
N THR A 782 -21.85 -23.58 32.84
CA THR A 782 -21.56 -24.98 33.15
C THR A 782 -21.14 -25.69 31.87
N ALA A 783 -20.09 -26.51 31.94
CA ALA A 783 -19.53 -27.27 30.83
C ALA A 783 -20.50 -28.33 30.31
N ILE A 784 -21.61 -27.90 29.72
CA ILE A 784 -22.60 -28.73 29.07
C ILE A 784 -22.32 -28.61 27.56
N ASP A 785 -21.65 -29.62 27.03
CA ASP A 785 -21.61 -30.00 25.60
C ASP A 785 -21.40 -28.85 24.59
N GLY A 786 -20.31 -28.09 24.72
CA GLY A 786 -19.85 -27.19 23.65
C GLY A 786 -19.18 -27.95 22.50
N LEU A 787 -19.54 -27.66 21.25
CA LEU A 787 -18.98 -28.32 20.04
C LEU A 787 -17.45 -28.29 19.97
N SER A 788 -16.81 -27.28 20.57
CA SER A 788 -15.35 -27.13 20.60
C SER A 788 -14.63 -27.97 21.67
N LEU A 789 -15.37 -28.71 22.51
CA LEU A 789 -14.81 -29.57 23.56
C LEU A 789 -14.47 -30.98 23.04
N ASP A 790 -14.93 -31.34 21.85
CA ASP A 790 -14.54 -32.59 21.18
C ASP A 790 -13.08 -32.51 20.72
N GLN A 791 -12.28 -33.55 21.00
CA GLN A 791 -10.88 -33.65 20.60
C GLN A 791 -10.72 -33.72 19.06
N THR A 792 -11.75 -34.17 18.35
CA THR A 792 -11.75 -34.25 16.87
C THR A 792 -12.01 -32.89 16.20
N HIS A 793 -12.58 -31.92 16.91
CA HIS A 793 -13.03 -30.64 16.38
C HIS A 793 -11.93 -29.85 15.63
N MET A 794 -10.70 -29.88 16.14
CA MET A 794 -9.57 -29.17 15.51
C MET A 794 -9.05 -29.88 14.25
N VAL A 795 -9.16 -31.21 14.21
CA VAL A 795 -8.81 -32.02 13.04
C VAL A 795 -9.80 -31.76 11.92
N GLU A 796 -11.10 -31.80 12.22
CA GLU A 796 -12.17 -31.48 11.26
C GLU A 796 -12.01 -30.08 10.66
N ARG A 797 -11.66 -29.07 11.48
CA ARG A 797 -11.40 -27.72 10.97
C ARG A 797 -10.22 -27.66 10.01
N SER A 798 -9.17 -28.45 10.25
CA SER A 798 -8.05 -28.58 9.30
C SER A 798 -8.50 -29.25 8.00
N GLU A 799 -9.36 -30.27 8.08
CA GLU A 799 -9.94 -30.91 6.90
C GLU A 799 -10.81 -29.95 6.08
N CYS A 800 -11.63 -29.13 6.75
CA CYS A 800 -12.42 -28.09 6.11
C CYS A 800 -11.56 -27.11 5.31
N ILE A 801 -10.45 -26.61 5.87
CA ILE A 801 -9.53 -25.72 5.15
C ILE A 801 -9.01 -26.38 3.87
N ASN A 802 -8.58 -27.65 3.96
CA ASN A 802 -8.07 -28.37 2.79
C ASN A 802 -9.16 -28.61 1.73
N LYS A 803 -10.35 -29.05 2.16
CA LYS A 803 -11.50 -29.26 1.28
C LYS A 803 -11.90 -27.95 0.58
N PHE A 804 -12.01 -26.85 1.33
CA PHE A 804 -12.41 -25.56 0.76
C PHE A 804 -11.33 -25.03 -0.19
N ALA A 805 -10.05 -25.11 0.17
CA ALA A 805 -8.95 -24.72 -0.73
C ALA A 805 -8.96 -25.52 -2.04
N SER A 806 -9.29 -26.82 -1.98
CA SER A 806 -9.47 -27.66 -3.16
C SER A 806 -10.64 -27.18 -4.04
N VAL A 807 -11.80 -26.89 -3.44
CA VAL A 807 -12.99 -26.41 -4.17
C VAL A 807 -12.77 -25.02 -4.80
N PHE A 808 -12.11 -24.11 -4.09
CA PHE A 808 -11.75 -22.79 -4.61
C PHE A 808 -10.56 -22.83 -5.58
N GLY A 809 -9.87 -23.97 -5.71
CA GLY A 809 -8.69 -24.16 -6.56
C GLY A 809 -7.42 -23.47 -6.08
N THR A 810 -7.48 -22.73 -4.96
CA THR A 810 -6.40 -21.92 -4.41
C THR A 810 -6.59 -21.77 -2.89
N MET A 811 -5.58 -21.25 -2.17
CA MET A 811 -5.77 -20.77 -0.79
C MET A 811 -6.10 -19.27 -0.81
N PRO A 812 -7.38 -18.86 -0.62
CA PRO A 812 -7.75 -17.44 -0.66
C PRO A 812 -7.44 -16.70 0.64
N LEU A 813 -7.26 -17.39 1.76
CA LEU A 813 -6.97 -16.78 3.05
C LEU A 813 -5.58 -16.10 3.02
N LYS A 814 -5.51 -14.89 3.58
CA LYS A 814 -4.29 -14.08 3.65
C LYS A 814 -3.89 -13.86 5.10
N VAL A 815 -2.64 -14.19 5.43
CA VAL A 815 -2.06 -13.93 6.76
C VAL A 815 -1.69 -12.45 6.87
N VAL A 816 -2.10 -11.80 7.96
CA VAL A 816 -1.77 -10.40 8.26
C VAL A 816 -1.47 -10.21 9.74
N GLU A 817 -0.64 -9.22 10.05
CA GLU A 817 -0.39 -8.73 11.41
C GLU A 817 -1.12 -7.41 11.63
N HIS A 818 -2.44 -7.41 11.42
CA HIS A 818 -3.26 -6.18 11.47
C HIS A 818 -4.34 -6.28 12.56
N ARG A 819 -4.30 -5.36 13.52
CA ARG A 819 -5.30 -5.19 14.57
C ARG A 819 -5.73 -3.72 14.65
N ALA A 820 -7.04 -3.49 14.71
CA ALA A 820 -7.61 -2.18 15.00
C ALA A 820 -7.79 -2.00 16.51
N ASP A 821 -7.26 -0.89 17.05
CA ASP A 821 -7.42 -0.44 18.43
C ASP A 821 -7.85 1.04 18.44
N PRO A 822 -8.58 1.51 19.46
CA PRO A 822 -8.86 2.94 19.63
C PRO A 822 -7.58 3.76 19.77
N VAL A 823 -7.59 5.02 19.35
CA VAL A 823 -6.41 5.92 19.36
C VAL A 823 -5.75 6.02 20.74
N LEU A 824 -6.54 6.12 21.82
CA LEU A 824 -6.03 6.25 23.20
C LEU A 824 -5.95 4.90 23.93
N TYR A 825 -5.82 3.81 23.19
CA TYR A 825 -5.76 2.47 23.75
C TYR A 825 -4.47 2.27 24.56
N LYS A 826 -4.61 1.85 25.82
CA LYS A 826 -3.53 1.75 26.85
C LYS A 826 -2.83 3.05 27.25
N ASP A 827 -3.21 4.19 26.70
CA ASP A 827 -2.65 5.46 27.15
C ASP A 827 -3.16 5.84 28.54
N ASP A 828 -2.29 6.45 29.35
CA ASP A 828 -2.60 6.94 30.70
C ASP A 828 -3.33 8.30 30.63
N PHE A 829 -4.53 8.27 30.05
CA PHE A 829 -5.44 9.42 29.97
C PHE A 829 -6.71 9.19 30.81
N PRO A 830 -7.29 10.25 31.38
CA PRO A 830 -8.58 10.19 32.07
C PRO A 830 -9.67 9.52 31.22
N GLU A 831 -10.45 8.62 31.81
CA GLU A 831 -11.51 7.86 31.12
C GLU A 831 -12.49 8.74 30.35
N LYS A 832 -12.79 9.94 30.86
CA LYS A 832 -13.69 10.91 30.21
C LYS A 832 -13.20 11.38 28.83
N LEU A 833 -11.91 11.25 28.53
CA LEU A 833 -11.32 11.62 27.25
C LEU A 833 -11.22 10.43 26.28
N LYS A 834 -11.43 9.20 26.77
CA LYS A 834 -11.44 7.99 25.95
C LYS A 834 -12.86 7.80 25.41
N SER A 835 -13.01 7.72 24.08
CA SER A 835 -14.31 7.44 23.45
C SER A 835 -14.83 6.03 23.77
N PHE A 836 -13.93 5.10 24.09
CA PHE A 836 -14.24 3.71 24.43
C PHE A 836 -13.48 3.31 25.71
N PRO A 837 -13.87 3.81 26.88
CA PRO A 837 -13.12 3.62 28.12
C PRO A 837 -13.10 2.16 28.60
N ASN A 838 -14.10 1.34 28.21
CA ASN A 838 -14.22 -0.05 28.68
C ASN A 838 -13.55 -1.08 27.75
N ILE A 839 -12.74 -0.65 26.78
CA ILE A 839 -11.98 -1.56 25.92
C ILE A 839 -10.73 -2.04 26.65
N GLY A 840 -10.68 -3.35 26.92
CA GLY A 840 -9.56 -3.99 27.61
C GLY A 840 -9.58 -3.89 29.15
N SER A 841 -10.63 -3.34 29.77
CA SER A 841 -10.86 -3.38 31.21
C SER A 841 -11.60 -4.66 31.61
N LEU A 842 -10.84 -5.75 31.80
CA LEU A 842 -11.26 -6.92 32.61
C LEU A 842 -10.04 -7.50 33.30
#